data_AF-A0A495Z0Z4-F1
#
_entry.id   AF-A0A495Z0Z4-F1
#
_cell.length_a   1.000
_cell.length_b   1.000
_cell.length_c   1.000
_cell.angle_alpha   90.00
_cell.angle_beta   90.00
_cell.angle_gamma   90.00
#
_symmetry.space_group_name_H-M   'P 1'
#
loop_
_entity.id
_entity.type
_entity.pdbx_description
1 polymer ?
#
loop_
_entity_poly.entity_id
_entity_poly.type
_entity_poly.pdbx_seq_one_letter_code
_entity_poly.pdbx_strand_id
1 'polypeptide(L)'
;MKHKLVLIFHLILMMFGFICQASAQDSEPAPVTGIRVLTLDDIEKGGALLVNWKYHPGDDQEWANPAFDDTGWESTESTWLFLNEIPRIGWEGIGWFRLHLSVPDERLWHTPLALQVIYQAGASEIYLDGELIYTFGKVGNTKEEEEPYWERNPQVISFSGETDHLIAVRYSNFSSDQLTPVLGFVLGIGPLNSGIKGRVDIVRSGTTLQMVWTAILIFMMLQHLLLFFFYPRARENLYFALSAGSIGVFIFLIFQFFLVATSVIETLHLLRLLMCVYVLMFLSGMLFLYTIFYPKLPKLFWFFLAGWVLVLCFGLLSLRIGFPLFGEGEFHSTIEASGVVFASSFNIGLAFMCCVLFAILTFLEMARVIIVAIFKKKDGAWIFGLGSLTPIILPSLFAFFVSHTGFENININWQLSTLAITLAPLFSMSVYLARDFSRTHRKLDTEVLERQLLEVENTRKAEELEEARKLQMSMLPQTAPQLPNLDIAFEMRPATEVGGDYYDYNLTEDDQLTIAVGDATGHGMNAGLVVSAVKSLFKTSPPGAENLETLERISQGIKSMNLKRLYMAMTLTTLNGNTLTLAAAGMPPALIYRAEENLVEEILLEGMPLGGFIGAEREKASFELQSGDTILLMSDGLPEMLNPENEMLDYPKTKELFEEVADQPPKAIIDHIFKASTSWANGEPQADDITLVVIKMK
;
A
#
# COMPACT_ATOMS: atom_id res chain seq x y z
N MET A 1 24.29 6.99 -40.17
CA MET A 1 24.00 5.78 -40.97
C MET A 1 24.13 4.46 -40.21
N LYS A 2 24.93 4.34 -39.13
CA LYS A 2 25.10 3.07 -38.39
C LYS A 2 23.90 2.63 -37.50
N HIS A 3 22.98 3.52 -37.13
CA HIS A 3 21.81 3.16 -36.30
C HIS A 3 20.59 2.62 -37.07
N LYS A 4 20.50 2.83 -38.39
CA LYS A 4 19.42 2.26 -39.22
C LYS A 4 19.70 0.80 -39.59
N LEU A 5 20.97 0.38 -39.67
CA LEU A 5 21.35 -1.00 -39.96
C LEU A 5 21.02 -1.96 -38.80
N VAL A 6 21.11 -1.52 -37.54
CA VAL A 6 20.84 -2.36 -36.36
C VAL A 6 19.34 -2.60 -36.15
N LEU A 7 18.50 -1.60 -36.46
CA LEU A 7 17.04 -1.74 -36.42
C LEU A 7 16.54 -2.63 -37.57
N ILE A 8 17.14 -2.51 -38.75
CA ILE A 8 16.87 -3.41 -39.89
C ILE A 8 17.39 -4.83 -39.61
N PHE A 9 18.53 -5.00 -38.93
CA PHE A 9 19.04 -6.31 -38.52
C PHE A 9 18.16 -7.00 -37.47
N HIS A 10 17.55 -6.25 -36.53
CA HIS A 10 16.62 -6.81 -35.54
C HIS A 10 15.22 -7.08 -36.11
N LEU A 11 14.74 -6.28 -37.07
CA LEU A 11 13.53 -6.58 -37.83
C LEU A 11 13.71 -7.79 -38.76
N ILE A 12 14.91 -7.97 -39.35
CA ILE A 12 15.26 -9.17 -40.11
C ILE A 12 15.37 -10.39 -39.18
N LEU A 13 15.91 -10.27 -37.96
CA LEU A 13 15.93 -11.38 -36.98
C LEU A 13 14.55 -11.75 -36.44
N MET A 14 13.64 -10.78 -36.24
CA MET A 14 12.24 -11.05 -35.88
C MET A 14 11.44 -11.65 -37.03
N MET A 15 11.73 -11.29 -38.29
CA MET A 15 11.17 -11.99 -39.44
C MET A 15 11.75 -13.41 -39.60
N PHE A 16 13.03 -13.63 -39.27
CA PHE A 16 13.63 -14.97 -39.29
C PHE A 16 13.07 -15.90 -38.20
N GLY A 17 12.64 -15.38 -37.05
CA GLY A 17 11.99 -16.18 -35.99
C GLY A 17 10.64 -16.80 -36.39
N PHE A 18 9.93 -16.18 -37.35
CA PHE A 18 8.71 -16.75 -37.94
C PHE A 18 8.97 -17.55 -39.24
N ILE A 19 10.14 -17.35 -39.88
CA ILE A 19 10.54 -18.12 -41.06
C ILE A 19 11.25 -19.43 -40.66
N CYS A 20 11.76 -19.59 -39.43
CA CYS A 20 12.40 -20.83 -38.98
C CYS A 20 11.43 -22.00 -38.66
N GLN A 21 10.12 -21.84 -38.85
CA GLN A 21 9.19 -22.98 -39.01
C GLN A 21 8.92 -23.32 -40.49
N ALA A 22 9.45 -22.53 -41.42
CA ALA A 22 9.40 -22.76 -42.86
C ALA A 22 10.72 -23.34 -43.41
N SER A 23 11.61 -23.86 -42.56
CA SER A 23 12.61 -24.83 -42.99
C SER A 23 12.10 -26.24 -42.70
N ALA A 24 10.90 -26.55 -43.20
CA ALA A 24 10.78 -27.85 -43.85
C ALA A 24 11.80 -27.76 -44.99
N GLN A 25 12.93 -28.42 -44.80
CA GLN A 25 13.89 -28.69 -45.85
C GLN A 25 13.04 -29.01 -47.09
N ASP A 26 13.19 -28.22 -48.17
CA ASP A 26 12.59 -28.51 -49.47
C ASP A 26 13.04 -29.94 -49.85
N SER A 27 12.31 -30.94 -49.36
CA SER A 27 12.41 -32.29 -49.84
C SER A 27 11.76 -32.19 -51.21
N GLU A 28 12.59 -32.34 -52.23
CA GLU A 28 12.15 -32.48 -53.62
C GLU A 28 10.83 -33.28 -53.65
N PRO A 29 9.80 -32.82 -54.39
CA PRO A 29 8.56 -33.57 -54.48
C PRO A 29 8.89 -34.98 -54.93
N ALA A 30 8.60 -35.95 -54.05
CA ALA A 30 8.82 -37.35 -54.35
C ALA A 30 8.09 -37.66 -55.68
N PRO A 31 8.71 -38.42 -56.59
CA PRO A 31 8.14 -38.66 -57.90
C PRO A 31 6.75 -39.28 -57.79
N VAL A 32 5.86 -38.88 -58.70
CA VAL A 32 4.49 -39.35 -58.87
C VAL A 32 4.49 -40.79 -59.37
N THR A 33 4.94 -41.71 -58.52
CA THR A 33 4.70 -43.14 -58.64
C THR A 33 3.81 -43.48 -57.46
N GLY A 34 2.60 -43.98 -57.74
CA GLY A 34 1.51 -44.13 -56.77
C GLY A 34 1.75 -45.09 -55.60
N ILE A 35 3.00 -45.48 -55.30
CA ILE A 35 3.41 -46.34 -54.19
C ILE A 35 4.55 -45.64 -53.42
N ARG A 36 4.35 -45.38 -52.13
CA ARG A 36 5.35 -44.78 -51.24
C ARG A 36 6.15 -45.88 -50.54
N VAL A 37 7.44 -45.94 -50.80
CA VAL A 37 8.34 -46.88 -50.11
C VAL A 37 8.65 -46.36 -48.70
N LEU A 38 8.41 -47.18 -47.68
CA LEU A 38 8.70 -46.88 -46.29
C LEU A 38 10.04 -47.51 -45.89
N THR A 39 10.99 -46.67 -45.48
CA THR A 39 12.28 -47.12 -44.93
C THR A 39 12.36 -46.87 -43.43
N LEU A 40 13.31 -47.53 -42.76
CA LEU A 40 13.56 -47.33 -41.32
C LEU A 40 13.91 -45.86 -41.00
N ASP A 41 14.64 -45.18 -41.89
CA ASP A 41 15.03 -43.77 -41.75
C ASP A 41 13.82 -42.82 -41.84
N ASP A 42 12.83 -43.15 -42.70
CA ASP A 42 11.57 -42.40 -42.78
C ASP A 42 10.75 -42.52 -41.49
N ILE A 43 10.73 -43.72 -40.90
CA ILE A 43 10.07 -43.96 -39.62
C ILE A 43 10.78 -43.17 -38.53
N GLU A 44 12.10 -43.26 -38.40
CA GLU A 44 12.87 -42.54 -37.38
C GLU A 44 12.67 -41.01 -37.43
N LYS A 45 12.46 -40.44 -38.62
CA LYS A 45 12.13 -39.01 -38.83
C LYS A 45 10.70 -38.62 -38.46
N GLY A 46 9.77 -39.57 -38.33
CA GLY A 46 8.40 -39.35 -37.83
C GLY A 46 7.43 -38.69 -38.80
N GLY A 47 7.80 -38.54 -40.08
CA GLY A 47 7.03 -37.89 -41.14
C GLY A 47 6.69 -38.81 -42.32
N ALA A 48 6.72 -40.13 -42.11
CA ALA A 48 6.70 -41.13 -43.18
C ALA A 48 5.45 -41.07 -44.10
N LEU A 49 4.34 -40.50 -43.63
CA LEU A 49 3.09 -40.34 -44.37
C LEU A 49 2.86 -38.90 -44.89
N LEU A 50 3.88 -38.03 -44.83
CA LEU A 50 3.78 -36.68 -45.35
C LEU A 50 3.96 -36.65 -46.89
N VAL A 51 2.99 -37.23 -47.60
CA VAL A 51 2.98 -37.41 -49.06
C VAL A 51 1.63 -37.03 -49.66
N ASN A 52 1.54 -37.02 -50.99
CA ASN A 52 0.28 -36.80 -51.69
C ASN A 52 -0.56 -38.07 -51.70
N TRP A 53 -1.88 -37.91 -51.60
CA TRP A 53 -2.84 -39.01 -51.53
C TRP A 53 -3.59 -39.13 -52.86
N LYS A 54 -4.02 -40.34 -53.22
CA LYS A 54 -5.08 -40.50 -54.23
C LYS A 54 -6.42 -40.15 -53.61
N TYR A 55 -7.29 -39.49 -54.36
CA TYR A 55 -8.52 -38.89 -53.87
C TYR A 55 -9.71 -39.19 -54.80
N HIS A 56 -10.86 -39.50 -54.19
CA HIS A 56 -12.14 -39.64 -54.89
C HIS A 56 -13.30 -39.07 -54.05
N PRO A 57 -14.17 -38.22 -54.63
CA PRO A 57 -15.37 -37.73 -53.96
C PRO A 57 -16.46 -38.81 -53.87
N GLY A 58 -17.23 -38.80 -52.79
CA GLY A 58 -18.33 -39.75 -52.56
C GLY A 58 -18.07 -40.70 -51.40
N ASP A 59 -18.96 -41.66 -51.20
CA ASP A 59 -18.94 -42.53 -50.03
C ASP A 59 -19.33 -43.98 -50.39
N ASP A 60 -18.33 -44.81 -50.68
CA ASP A 60 -18.51 -46.25 -50.91
C ASP A 60 -17.44 -47.03 -50.13
N GLN A 61 -17.89 -47.94 -49.27
CA GLN A 61 -16.99 -48.76 -48.44
C GLN A 61 -16.16 -49.77 -49.24
N GLU A 62 -16.57 -50.12 -50.47
CA GLU A 62 -15.74 -50.99 -51.32
C GLU A 62 -14.39 -50.34 -51.67
N TRP A 63 -14.26 -49.02 -51.56
CA TRP A 63 -13.02 -48.30 -51.82
C TRP A 63 -11.95 -48.51 -50.74
N ALA A 64 -12.28 -49.10 -49.59
CA ALA A 64 -11.29 -49.59 -48.62
C ALA A 64 -10.52 -50.81 -49.14
N ASN A 65 -11.09 -51.57 -50.09
CA ASN A 65 -10.53 -52.83 -50.56
C ASN A 65 -9.21 -52.61 -51.35
N PRO A 66 -8.11 -53.31 -50.98
CA PRO A 66 -6.84 -53.26 -51.71
C PRO A 66 -6.96 -53.65 -53.18
N ALA A 67 -7.87 -54.56 -53.53
CA ALA A 67 -8.06 -55.05 -54.89
C ALA A 67 -8.84 -54.08 -55.80
N PHE A 68 -9.41 -53.01 -55.25
CA PHE A 68 -10.12 -52.00 -56.04
C PHE A 68 -9.13 -51.15 -56.84
N ASP A 69 -9.44 -50.94 -58.13
CA ASP A 69 -8.60 -50.18 -59.05
C ASP A 69 -8.81 -48.66 -58.88
N ASP A 70 -7.83 -48.00 -58.28
CA ASP A 70 -7.80 -46.55 -58.06
C ASP A 70 -6.91 -45.81 -59.07
N THR A 71 -6.59 -46.41 -60.22
CA THR A 71 -5.77 -45.75 -61.26
C THR A 71 -6.44 -44.51 -61.86
N GLY A 72 -7.78 -44.45 -61.84
CA GLY A 72 -8.57 -43.30 -62.29
C GLY A 72 -8.76 -42.20 -61.24
N TRP A 73 -8.24 -42.37 -60.03
CA TRP A 73 -8.38 -41.39 -58.95
C TRP A 73 -7.43 -40.20 -59.14
N GLU A 74 -7.87 -39.02 -58.75
CA GLU A 74 -7.06 -37.81 -58.79
C GLU A 74 -6.01 -37.84 -57.66
N SER A 75 -4.91 -37.10 -57.80
CA SER A 75 -3.90 -36.98 -56.73
C SER A 75 -4.00 -35.61 -56.07
N THR A 76 -3.85 -35.56 -54.75
CA THR A 76 -3.83 -34.29 -54.01
C THR A 76 -2.56 -33.50 -54.35
N GLU A 77 -2.66 -32.18 -54.39
CA GLU A 77 -1.49 -31.32 -54.70
C GLU A 77 -0.56 -31.13 -53.48
N SER A 78 -1.02 -31.49 -52.29
CA SER A 78 -0.33 -31.31 -51.02
C SER A 78 -0.76 -32.35 -49.99
N THR A 79 0.14 -32.60 -49.05
CA THR A 79 -0.08 -33.40 -47.84
C THR A 79 -0.99 -32.73 -46.83
N TRP A 80 -1.00 -31.39 -46.79
CA TRP A 80 -1.75 -30.62 -45.80
C TRP A 80 -3.20 -30.37 -46.20
N LEU A 81 -3.62 -30.82 -47.39
CA LEU A 81 -5.02 -30.80 -47.85
C LEU A 81 -5.68 -29.41 -47.65
N PHE A 82 -5.01 -28.36 -48.13
CA PHE A 82 -5.51 -26.99 -48.03
C PHE A 82 -6.75 -26.75 -48.93
N LEU A 83 -7.55 -25.75 -48.56
CA LEU A 83 -8.83 -25.36 -49.17
C LEU A 83 -8.80 -25.16 -50.70
N ASN A 84 -7.62 -24.84 -51.25
CA ASN A 84 -7.35 -24.54 -52.65
C ASN A 84 -6.68 -25.70 -53.43
N GLU A 85 -6.33 -26.80 -52.76
CA GLU A 85 -5.44 -27.86 -53.28
C GLU A 85 -6.12 -29.23 -53.41
N ILE A 86 -7.41 -29.31 -53.00
CA ILE A 86 -8.26 -30.48 -53.25
C ILE A 86 -9.08 -30.20 -54.52
N PRO A 87 -9.04 -31.08 -55.53
CA PRO A 87 -9.91 -30.97 -56.70
C PRO A 87 -11.38 -30.94 -56.27
N ARG A 88 -12.04 -29.78 -56.43
CA ARG A 88 -13.40 -29.57 -55.92
C ARG A 88 -14.51 -30.15 -56.79
N ILE A 89 -14.19 -30.69 -57.96
CA ILE A 89 -15.22 -31.18 -58.88
C ILE A 89 -15.90 -32.41 -58.23
N GLY A 90 -17.05 -32.19 -57.60
CA GLY A 90 -17.86 -33.23 -56.96
C GLY A 90 -17.62 -33.48 -55.47
N TRP A 91 -16.73 -32.75 -54.78
CA TRP A 91 -16.55 -32.92 -53.33
C TRP A 91 -17.60 -32.15 -52.53
N GLU A 92 -18.49 -32.87 -51.85
CA GLU A 92 -19.56 -32.28 -51.03
C GLU A 92 -19.31 -32.40 -49.52
N GLY A 93 -18.13 -32.88 -49.13
CA GLY A 93 -17.68 -32.92 -47.74
C GLY A 93 -17.41 -34.33 -47.19
N ILE A 94 -17.71 -35.36 -47.97
CA ILE A 94 -17.22 -36.72 -47.76
C ILE A 94 -16.35 -37.16 -48.93
N GLY A 95 -15.23 -37.81 -48.63
CA GLY A 95 -14.33 -38.32 -49.66
C GLY A 95 -13.40 -39.39 -49.12
N TRP A 96 -12.84 -40.16 -50.05
CA TRP A 96 -11.90 -41.23 -49.76
C TRP A 96 -10.51 -40.88 -50.25
N PHE A 97 -9.53 -41.23 -49.43
CA PHE A 97 -8.12 -41.00 -49.67
C PHE A 97 -7.38 -42.32 -49.61
N ARG A 98 -6.57 -42.65 -50.61
CA ARG A 98 -5.81 -43.90 -50.71
C ARG A 98 -4.33 -43.62 -50.85
N LEU A 99 -3.52 -44.37 -50.11
CA LEU A 99 -2.07 -44.35 -50.19
C LEU A 99 -1.54 -45.78 -50.19
N HIS A 100 -0.95 -46.20 -51.31
CA HIS A 100 -0.24 -47.47 -51.39
C HIS A 100 1.15 -47.30 -50.82
N LEU A 101 1.54 -48.23 -49.97
CA LEU A 101 2.81 -48.27 -49.27
C LEU A 101 3.55 -49.53 -49.66
N SER A 102 4.86 -49.42 -49.86
CA SER A 102 5.74 -50.58 -49.94
C SER A 102 6.66 -50.61 -48.72
N VAL A 103 6.58 -51.66 -47.91
CA VAL A 103 7.36 -51.88 -46.69
C VAL A 103 8.32 -53.06 -46.93
N PRO A 104 9.44 -52.84 -47.64
CA PRO A 104 10.39 -53.91 -47.99
C PRO A 104 11.29 -54.33 -46.83
N ASP A 105 11.36 -53.54 -45.76
CA ASP A 105 12.20 -53.82 -44.60
C ASP A 105 11.46 -54.71 -43.60
N GLU A 106 11.85 -55.99 -43.52
CA GLU A 106 11.26 -56.99 -42.63
C GLU A 106 11.25 -56.58 -41.15
N ARG A 107 12.13 -55.64 -40.74
CA ARG A 107 12.17 -55.13 -39.35
C ARG A 107 10.95 -54.28 -39.00
N LEU A 108 10.24 -53.76 -39.99
CA LEU A 108 9.02 -52.98 -39.79
C LEU A 108 7.76 -53.88 -39.72
N TRP A 109 7.84 -55.12 -40.19
CA TRP A 109 6.73 -56.07 -40.13
C TRP A 109 6.45 -56.47 -38.68
N HIS A 110 5.16 -56.48 -38.31
CA HIS A 110 4.66 -56.77 -36.97
C HIS A 110 5.26 -55.89 -35.85
N THR A 111 6.00 -54.84 -36.20
CA THR A 111 6.56 -53.88 -35.25
C THR A 111 5.50 -52.83 -34.95
N PRO A 112 5.19 -52.56 -33.66
CA PRO A 112 4.22 -51.53 -33.30
C PRO A 112 4.82 -50.14 -33.53
N LEU A 113 4.17 -49.37 -34.40
CA LEU A 113 4.50 -47.99 -34.75
C LEU A 113 3.42 -47.05 -34.21
N ALA A 114 3.77 -45.77 -34.02
CA ALA A 114 2.81 -44.72 -33.67
C ALA A 114 2.20 -44.14 -34.95
N LEU A 115 0.90 -44.32 -35.14
CA LEU A 115 0.09 -43.54 -36.06
C LEU A 115 -0.34 -42.24 -35.35
N GLN A 116 0.12 -41.11 -35.87
CA GLN A 116 -0.14 -39.79 -35.31
C GLN A 116 -1.07 -39.01 -36.23
N VAL A 117 -2.23 -38.63 -35.70
CA VAL A 117 -3.07 -37.60 -36.33
C VAL A 117 -2.47 -36.24 -35.98
N ILE A 118 -1.68 -35.69 -36.89
CA ILE A 118 -0.99 -34.40 -36.72
C ILE A 118 -2.03 -33.27 -36.74
N TYR A 119 -3.00 -33.37 -37.65
CA TYR A 119 -4.13 -32.46 -37.77
C TYR A 119 -5.32 -33.19 -38.40
N GLN A 120 -6.55 -32.86 -37.99
CA GLN A 120 -7.76 -33.11 -38.77
C GLN A 120 -8.83 -32.12 -38.31
N ALA A 121 -9.69 -31.69 -39.23
CA ALA A 121 -10.75 -30.73 -38.94
C ALA A 121 -12.14 -31.38 -38.74
N GLY A 122 -12.33 -32.59 -39.27
CA GLY A 122 -13.58 -33.36 -39.21
C GLY A 122 -13.43 -34.73 -38.55
N ALA A 123 -14.11 -35.73 -39.10
CA ALA A 123 -14.06 -37.12 -38.64
C ALA A 123 -13.40 -38.03 -39.69
N SER A 124 -12.65 -39.03 -39.23
CA SER A 124 -11.98 -40.00 -40.11
C SER A 124 -12.15 -41.44 -39.65
N GLU A 125 -12.29 -42.35 -40.62
CA GLU A 125 -12.12 -43.78 -40.45
C GLU A 125 -10.88 -44.21 -41.23
N ILE A 126 -9.95 -44.90 -40.56
CA ILE A 126 -8.70 -45.36 -41.16
C ILE A 126 -8.76 -46.87 -41.33
N TYR A 127 -8.52 -47.31 -42.56
CA TYR A 127 -8.48 -48.69 -42.97
C TYR A 127 -7.04 -49.06 -43.37
N LEU A 128 -6.58 -50.24 -42.94
CA LEU A 128 -5.33 -50.85 -43.37
C LEU A 128 -5.67 -52.17 -44.06
N ASP A 129 -5.26 -52.31 -45.32
CA ASP A 129 -5.49 -53.51 -46.13
C ASP A 129 -6.97 -53.95 -46.20
N GLY A 130 -7.89 -52.98 -46.15
CA GLY A 130 -9.34 -53.18 -46.16
C GLY A 130 -9.99 -53.43 -44.80
N GLU A 131 -9.20 -53.60 -43.73
CA GLU A 131 -9.70 -53.73 -42.36
C GLU A 131 -9.75 -52.36 -41.67
N LEU A 132 -10.87 -52.03 -41.03
CA LEU A 132 -11.02 -50.80 -40.23
C LEU A 132 -10.16 -50.92 -38.96
N ILE A 133 -9.12 -50.10 -38.84
CA ILE A 133 -8.21 -50.12 -37.69
C ILE A 133 -8.56 -49.06 -36.65
N TYR A 134 -9.01 -47.87 -37.06
CA TYR A 134 -9.33 -46.77 -36.15
C TYR A 134 -10.47 -45.89 -36.67
N THR A 135 -11.25 -45.39 -35.73
CA THR A 135 -12.31 -44.40 -35.97
C THR A 135 -12.04 -43.19 -35.09
N PHE A 136 -11.81 -42.05 -35.72
CA PHE A 136 -11.59 -40.77 -35.07
C PHE A 136 -12.83 -39.90 -35.25
N GLY A 137 -13.72 -39.96 -34.26
CA GLY A 137 -15.00 -39.26 -34.28
C GLY A 137 -16.07 -40.12 -34.91
N LYS A 138 -17.08 -39.49 -35.53
CA LYS A 138 -18.13 -40.19 -36.25
C LYS A 138 -18.23 -39.61 -37.65
N VAL A 139 -17.92 -40.41 -38.66
CA VAL A 139 -18.06 -40.03 -40.07
C VAL A 139 -19.55 -39.96 -40.41
N GLY A 140 -20.01 -38.79 -40.85
CA GLY A 140 -21.39 -38.54 -41.24
C GLY A 140 -21.50 -37.98 -42.66
N ASN A 141 -22.70 -38.03 -43.23
CA ASN A 141 -23.00 -37.46 -44.56
C ASN A 141 -23.63 -36.06 -44.46
N THR A 142 -23.84 -35.60 -43.22
CA THR A 142 -24.42 -34.30 -42.89
C THR A 142 -23.73 -33.75 -41.64
N LYS A 143 -23.89 -32.44 -41.41
CA LYS A 143 -23.30 -31.76 -40.25
C LYS A 143 -23.85 -32.27 -38.92
N GLU A 144 -25.11 -32.69 -38.89
CA GLU A 144 -25.78 -33.22 -37.69
C GLU A 144 -25.34 -34.65 -37.35
N GLU A 145 -24.88 -35.41 -38.35
CA GLU A 145 -24.44 -36.80 -38.18
C GLU A 145 -22.94 -36.92 -37.85
N GLU A 146 -22.14 -35.94 -38.29
CA GLU A 146 -20.69 -35.92 -38.09
C GLU A 146 -20.33 -35.46 -36.67
N GLU A 147 -19.49 -36.26 -35.99
CA GLU A 147 -18.85 -35.87 -34.74
C GLU A 147 -17.34 -35.73 -34.97
N PRO A 148 -16.78 -34.51 -35.04
CA PRO A 148 -15.36 -34.31 -35.35
C PRO A 148 -14.48 -34.75 -34.16
N TYR A 149 -13.24 -35.16 -34.46
CA TYR A 149 -12.32 -35.67 -33.43
C TYR A 149 -11.03 -34.87 -33.36
N TRP A 150 -10.67 -34.44 -32.15
CA TRP A 150 -9.59 -33.47 -31.93
C TRP A 150 -8.45 -33.99 -31.05
N GLU A 151 -8.55 -35.19 -30.48
CA GLU A 151 -7.47 -35.72 -29.67
C GLU A 151 -6.25 -36.14 -30.52
N ARG A 152 -5.05 -35.83 -30.04
CA ARG A 152 -3.78 -36.09 -30.76
C ARG A 152 -2.98 -37.23 -30.12
N ASN A 153 -3.67 -38.17 -29.50
CA ASN A 153 -3.01 -39.31 -28.87
C ASN A 153 -2.54 -40.28 -29.97
N PRO A 154 -1.25 -40.69 -29.97
CA PRO A 154 -0.76 -41.63 -30.96
C PRO A 154 -1.48 -42.97 -30.81
N GLN A 155 -1.92 -43.53 -31.94
CA GLN A 155 -2.48 -44.88 -32.01
C GLN A 155 -1.43 -45.89 -32.46
N VAL A 156 -1.68 -47.18 -32.25
CA VAL A 156 -0.72 -48.24 -32.61
C VAL A 156 -1.05 -48.80 -33.97
N ILE A 157 -0.11 -48.76 -34.91
CA ILE A 157 -0.25 -49.42 -36.22
C ILE A 157 0.88 -50.42 -36.42
N SER A 158 0.58 -51.57 -37.02
CA SER A 158 1.57 -52.59 -37.35
C SER A 158 1.27 -53.17 -38.73
N PHE A 159 2.29 -53.25 -39.58
CA PHE A 159 2.17 -53.85 -40.91
C PHE A 159 2.25 -55.38 -40.82
N SER A 160 1.56 -56.06 -41.74
CA SER A 160 1.67 -57.53 -41.87
C SER A 160 3.04 -57.92 -42.47
N GLY A 161 3.30 -59.22 -42.63
CA GLY A 161 4.56 -59.71 -43.24
C GLY A 161 4.60 -59.62 -44.76
N GLU A 162 3.77 -58.76 -45.36
CA GLU A 162 3.70 -58.53 -46.80
C GLU A 162 4.45 -57.24 -47.16
N THR A 163 4.85 -57.10 -48.41
CA THR A 163 5.59 -55.91 -48.85
C THR A 163 4.67 -54.76 -49.21
N ASP A 164 3.45 -55.04 -49.68
CA ASP A 164 2.56 -54.03 -50.22
C ASP A 164 1.35 -53.85 -49.30
N HIS A 165 1.08 -52.62 -48.91
CA HIS A 165 -0.02 -52.26 -48.02
C HIS A 165 -0.82 -51.10 -48.59
N LEU A 166 -2.11 -51.03 -48.26
CA LEU A 166 -2.97 -49.90 -48.56
C LEU A 166 -3.44 -49.25 -47.25
N ILE A 167 -3.19 -47.94 -47.11
CA ILE A 167 -3.91 -47.12 -46.15
C ILE A 167 -5.02 -46.38 -46.90
N ALA A 168 -6.27 -46.63 -46.49
CA ALA A 168 -7.42 -45.88 -46.97
C ALA A 168 -8.03 -45.06 -45.83
N VAL A 169 -8.38 -43.81 -46.09
CA VAL A 169 -9.00 -42.91 -45.13
C VAL A 169 -10.33 -42.44 -45.71
N ARG A 170 -11.41 -42.79 -45.03
CA ARG A 170 -12.73 -42.22 -45.29
C ARG A 170 -12.87 -41.00 -44.39
N TYR A 171 -13.05 -39.83 -44.99
CA TYR A 171 -13.01 -38.57 -44.29
C TYR A 171 -14.27 -37.75 -44.54
N SER A 172 -14.81 -37.19 -43.46
CA SER A 172 -16.00 -36.33 -43.47
C SER A 172 -15.66 -35.00 -42.79
N ASN A 173 -16.12 -33.89 -43.40
CA ASN A 173 -15.74 -32.53 -43.01
C ASN A 173 -16.91 -31.53 -43.00
N PHE A 174 -18.16 -31.99 -42.97
CA PHE A 174 -19.34 -31.15 -42.79
C PHE A 174 -19.31 -30.33 -41.50
N SER A 175 -18.66 -30.84 -40.44
CA SER A 175 -18.40 -30.12 -39.20
C SER A 175 -17.05 -29.38 -39.20
N SER A 176 -16.25 -29.49 -40.26
CA SER A 176 -15.02 -28.71 -40.40
C SER A 176 -15.37 -27.23 -40.56
N ASP A 177 -14.75 -26.42 -39.71
CA ASP A 177 -14.99 -24.98 -39.68
C ASP A 177 -14.33 -24.36 -40.93
N GLN A 178 -15.10 -23.66 -41.77
CA GLN A 178 -14.59 -22.94 -42.97
C GLN A 178 -13.55 -21.86 -42.61
N LEU A 179 -13.34 -21.61 -41.32
CA LEU A 179 -12.38 -20.69 -40.73
C LEU A 179 -10.93 -21.22 -40.72
N THR A 180 -10.72 -22.51 -40.96
CA THR A 180 -9.36 -23.07 -41.08
C THR A 180 -9.01 -23.34 -42.55
N PRO A 181 -7.82 -22.96 -43.03
CA PRO A 181 -7.43 -23.19 -44.42
C PRO A 181 -7.19 -24.67 -44.72
N VAL A 182 -7.13 -25.53 -43.70
CA VAL A 182 -6.98 -26.99 -43.83
C VAL A 182 -8.32 -27.65 -43.58
N LEU A 183 -8.94 -28.14 -44.66
CA LEU A 183 -10.20 -28.87 -44.58
C LEU A 183 -10.00 -30.37 -44.34
N GLY A 184 -8.82 -30.90 -44.65
CA GLY A 184 -8.51 -32.33 -44.58
C GLY A 184 -7.87 -32.77 -43.26
N PHE A 185 -7.03 -33.79 -43.38
CA PHE A 185 -6.26 -34.38 -42.30
C PHE A 185 -4.78 -34.47 -42.67
N VAL A 186 -3.93 -34.65 -41.66
CA VAL A 186 -2.50 -34.91 -41.80
C VAL A 186 -2.15 -36.07 -40.88
N LEU A 187 -1.68 -37.16 -41.47
CA LEU A 187 -1.22 -38.35 -40.76
C LEU A 187 0.31 -38.43 -40.80
N GLY A 188 0.88 -38.98 -39.73
CA GLY A 188 2.28 -39.35 -39.63
C GLY A 188 2.44 -40.74 -39.04
N ILE A 189 3.50 -41.44 -39.40
CA ILE A 189 3.94 -42.67 -38.74
C ILE A 189 5.37 -42.48 -38.25
N GLY A 190 5.64 -42.94 -37.03
CA GLY A 190 6.97 -42.95 -36.42
C GLY A 190 7.11 -44.01 -35.33
N PRO A 191 8.23 -44.05 -34.59
CA PRO A 191 8.45 -45.03 -33.53
C PRO A 191 7.44 -44.84 -32.40
N LEU A 192 6.84 -45.94 -31.92
CA LEU A 192 5.82 -45.87 -30.87
C LEU A 192 6.36 -45.22 -29.58
N ASN A 193 7.57 -45.60 -29.18
CA ASN A 193 8.21 -45.08 -27.98
C ASN A 193 8.50 -43.58 -28.07
N SER A 194 8.90 -43.05 -29.24
CA SER A 194 9.17 -41.62 -29.39
C SER A 194 7.87 -40.82 -29.43
N GLY A 195 6.81 -41.33 -30.07
CA GLY A 195 5.49 -40.71 -30.08
C GLY A 195 4.85 -40.62 -28.68
N ILE A 196 4.83 -41.74 -27.94
CA ILE A 196 4.30 -41.77 -26.57
C ILE A 196 5.15 -40.90 -25.65
N LYS A 197 6.49 -41.07 -25.69
CA LYS A 197 7.40 -40.29 -24.83
C LYS A 197 7.29 -38.80 -25.12
N GLY A 198 7.21 -38.38 -26.39
CA GLY A 198 7.03 -36.99 -26.77
C GLY A 198 5.76 -36.38 -26.18
N ARG A 199 4.61 -37.08 -26.26
CA ARG A 199 3.35 -36.61 -25.67
C ARG A 199 3.40 -36.57 -24.15
N VAL A 200 3.92 -37.63 -23.52
CA VAL A 200 4.07 -37.72 -22.06
C VAL A 200 5.00 -36.63 -21.54
N ASP A 201 6.14 -36.38 -22.19
CA ASP A 201 7.10 -35.36 -21.78
C ASP A 201 6.52 -33.94 -21.91
N ILE A 202 5.77 -33.65 -22.98
CA ILE A 202 5.08 -32.36 -23.16
C ILE A 202 4.05 -32.14 -22.05
N VAL A 203 3.18 -33.13 -21.80
CA VAL A 203 2.12 -33.01 -20.79
C VAL A 203 2.73 -32.93 -19.38
N ARG A 204 3.69 -33.81 -19.05
CA ARG A 204 4.31 -33.88 -17.72
C ARG A 204 5.16 -32.65 -17.40
N SER A 205 6.05 -32.26 -18.31
CA SER A 205 6.93 -31.08 -18.13
C SER A 205 6.09 -29.81 -18.06
N GLY A 206 5.12 -29.68 -18.96
CA GLY A 206 4.20 -28.56 -18.96
C GLY A 206 3.40 -28.44 -17.66
N THR A 207 2.71 -29.50 -17.25
CA THR A 207 1.78 -29.45 -16.10
C THR A 207 2.52 -29.24 -14.79
N THR A 208 3.65 -29.92 -14.59
CA THR A 208 4.48 -29.74 -13.38
C THR A 208 4.96 -28.30 -13.26
N LEU A 209 5.48 -27.74 -14.35
CA LEU A 209 5.99 -26.37 -14.38
C LEU A 209 4.88 -25.35 -14.14
N GLN A 210 3.73 -25.52 -14.79
CA GLN A 210 2.55 -24.68 -14.59
C GLN A 210 2.06 -24.71 -13.14
N MET A 211 1.94 -25.90 -12.53
CA MET A 211 1.49 -26.05 -11.15
C MET A 211 2.38 -25.26 -10.17
N VAL A 212 3.70 -25.36 -10.33
CA VAL A 212 4.65 -24.63 -9.49
C VAL A 212 4.50 -23.12 -9.67
N TRP A 213 4.39 -22.63 -10.92
CA TRP A 213 4.27 -21.19 -11.19
C TRP A 213 2.97 -20.60 -10.66
N THR A 214 1.84 -21.23 -10.98
CA THR A 214 0.54 -20.78 -10.51
C THR A 214 0.46 -20.84 -8.99
N ALA A 215 1.05 -21.86 -8.34
CA ALA A 215 1.10 -21.94 -6.88
C ALA A 215 1.88 -20.80 -6.22
N ILE A 216 3.08 -20.47 -6.73
CA ILE A 216 3.88 -19.34 -6.20
C ILE A 216 3.12 -18.02 -6.32
N LEU A 217 2.47 -17.78 -7.46
CA LEU A 217 1.73 -16.54 -7.72
C LEU A 217 0.44 -16.44 -6.90
N ILE A 218 -0.28 -17.55 -6.72
CA ILE A 218 -1.43 -17.62 -5.81
C ILE A 218 -0.99 -17.37 -4.38
N PHE A 219 0.12 -17.96 -3.93
CA PHE A 219 0.65 -17.73 -2.60
C PHE A 219 0.99 -16.24 -2.39
N MET A 220 1.70 -15.62 -3.32
CA MET A 220 1.97 -14.17 -3.30
C MET A 220 0.70 -13.33 -3.28
N MET A 221 -0.30 -13.67 -4.10
CA MET A 221 -1.61 -13.01 -4.10
C MET A 221 -2.29 -13.11 -2.73
N LEU A 222 -2.40 -14.32 -2.17
CA LEU A 222 -3.06 -14.56 -0.88
C LEU A 222 -2.35 -13.84 0.27
N GLN A 223 -1.02 -13.88 0.30
CA GLN A 223 -0.23 -13.18 1.31
C GLN A 223 -0.52 -11.68 1.32
N HIS A 224 -0.52 -11.04 0.15
CA HIS A 224 -0.78 -9.60 0.07
C HIS A 224 -2.26 -9.23 0.22
N LEU A 225 -3.18 -10.13 -0.16
CA LEU A 225 -4.60 -9.96 0.14
C LEU A 225 -4.86 -9.98 1.65
N LEU A 226 -4.21 -10.91 2.38
CA LEU A 226 -4.24 -10.95 3.84
C LEU A 226 -3.70 -9.64 4.44
N LEU A 227 -2.53 -9.19 3.98
CA LEU A 227 -1.97 -7.91 4.42
C LEU A 227 -2.92 -6.73 4.15
N PHE A 228 -3.63 -6.73 3.02
CA PHE A 228 -4.64 -5.72 2.74
C PHE A 228 -5.84 -5.81 3.68
N PHE A 229 -6.32 -7.01 4.04
CA PHE A 229 -7.42 -7.14 4.99
C PHE A 229 -7.05 -6.67 6.40
N PHE A 230 -5.81 -6.93 6.85
CA PHE A 230 -5.32 -6.40 8.13
C PHE A 230 -5.01 -4.89 8.05
N TYR A 231 -4.58 -4.38 6.89
CA TYR A 231 -4.23 -2.98 6.69
C TYR A 231 -4.93 -2.37 5.46
N PRO A 232 -6.25 -2.12 5.49
CA PRO A 232 -7.00 -1.65 4.30
C PRO A 232 -6.58 -0.28 3.75
N ARG A 233 -5.84 0.51 4.54
CA ARG A 233 -5.26 1.79 4.11
C ARG A 233 -4.06 1.59 3.18
N ALA A 234 -3.34 0.48 3.29
CA ALA A 234 -2.19 0.10 2.47
C ALA A 234 -2.64 -0.54 1.15
N ARG A 235 -3.25 0.29 0.26
CA ARG A 235 -3.88 -0.16 -1.00
C ARG A 235 -2.91 -0.79 -1.98
N GLU A 236 -1.62 -0.49 -1.85
CA GLU A 236 -0.53 -1.11 -2.59
C GLU A 236 -0.50 -2.63 -2.44
N ASN A 237 -0.90 -3.18 -1.29
CA ASN A 237 -1.01 -4.63 -1.12
C ASN A 237 -2.16 -5.24 -1.96
N LEU A 238 -3.29 -4.54 -2.08
CA LEU A 238 -4.38 -4.98 -2.95
C LEU A 238 -3.95 -5.00 -4.42
N TYR A 239 -3.28 -3.94 -4.87
CA TYR A 239 -2.84 -3.84 -6.27
C TYR A 239 -1.72 -4.82 -6.60
N PHE A 240 -0.84 -5.11 -5.64
CA PHE A 240 0.11 -6.20 -5.75
C PHE A 240 -0.62 -7.54 -5.90
N ALA A 241 -1.59 -7.83 -5.01
CA ALA A 241 -2.32 -9.09 -5.03
C ALA A 241 -3.06 -9.30 -6.37
N LEU A 242 -3.74 -8.26 -6.87
CA LEU A 242 -4.40 -8.29 -8.17
C LEU A 242 -3.40 -8.52 -9.32
N SER A 243 -2.19 -7.97 -9.24
CA SER A 243 -1.13 -8.18 -10.23
C SER A 243 -0.59 -9.60 -10.20
N ALA A 244 -0.21 -10.11 -9.03
CA ALA A 244 0.27 -11.48 -8.87
C ALA A 244 -0.79 -12.51 -9.28
N GLY A 245 -2.04 -12.29 -8.84
CA GLY A 245 -3.17 -13.16 -9.17
C GLY A 245 -3.49 -13.18 -10.67
N SER A 246 -3.56 -12.01 -11.32
CA SER A 246 -3.81 -11.94 -12.76
C SER A 246 -2.68 -12.57 -13.58
N ILE A 247 -1.41 -12.40 -13.21
CA ILE A 247 -0.29 -13.11 -13.85
C ILE A 247 -0.44 -14.62 -13.67
N GLY A 248 -0.81 -15.08 -12.47
CA GLY A 248 -1.00 -16.51 -12.18
C GLY A 248 -2.13 -17.15 -13.00
N VAL A 249 -3.27 -16.47 -13.09
CA VAL A 249 -4.41 -16.90 -13.90
C VAL A 249 -4.06 -16.83 -15.39
N PHE A 250 -3.32 -15.80 -15.83
CA PHE A 250 -2.89 -15.66 -17.22
C PHE A 250 -2.01 -16.84 -17.66
N ILE A 251 -0.99 -17.19 -16.87
CA ILE A 251 -0.13 -18.35 -17.13
C ILE A 251 -0.95 -19.64 -17.15
N PHE A 252 -1.90 -19.79 -16.22
CA PHE A 252 -2.78 -20.95 -16.18
C PHE A 252 -3.63 -21.06 -17.45
N LEU A 253 -4.27 -19.97 -17.89
CA LEU A 253 -5.14 -19.95 -19.06
C LEU A 253 -4.38 -20.16 -20.37
N ILE A 254 -3.18 -19.57 -20.53
CA ILE A 254 -2.31 -19.84 -21.69
C ILE A 254 -2.01 -21.33 -21.79
N PHE A 255 -1.70 -21.96 -20.67
CA PHE A 255 -1.39 -23.38 -20.65
C PHE A 255 -2.61 -24.24 -21.04
N GLN A 256 -3.78 -23.94 -20.50
CA GLN A 256 -5.04 -24.60 -20.87
C GLN A 256 -5.32 -24.44 -22.37
N PHE A 257 -5.10 -23.25 -22.92
CA PHE A 257 -5.27 -22.96 -24.35
C PHE A 257 -4.36 -23.84 -25.23
N PHE A 258 -3.09 -24.04 -24.87
CA PHE A 258 -2.16 -24.82 -25.71
C PHE A 258 -2.28 -26.35 -25.54
N LEU A 259 -2.71 -26.84 -24.39
CA LEU A 259 -2.61 -28.28 -24.07
C LEU A 259 -3.93 -29.01 -23.87
N VAL A 260 -5.00 -28.30 -23.55
CA VAL A 260 -6.29 -28.90 -23.16
C VAL A 260 -7.42 -28.48 -24.10
N ALA A 261 -7.34 -27.32 -24.75
CA ALA A 261 -8.39 -26.90 -25.68
C ALA A 261 -8.56 -27.90 -26.83
N THR A 262 -9.72 -28.56 -26.86
CA THR A 262 -10.06 -29.60 -27.85
C THR A 262 -11.13 -29.15 -28.81
N SER A 263 -11.88 -28.09 -28.50
CA SER A 263 -12.93 -27.56 -29.36
C SER A 263 -12.77 -26.06 -29.63
N VAL A 264 -13.38 -25.61 -30.73
CA VAL A 264 -13.43 -24.18 -31.10
C VAL A 264 -14.15 -23.35 -30.03
N ILE A 265 -15.24 -23.88 -29.44
CA ILE A 265 -16.00 -23.20 -28.39
C ILE A 265 -15.16 -23.00 -27.14
N GLU A 266 -14.49 -24.04 -26.65
CA GLU A 266 -13.54 -23.93 -25.52
C GLU A 266 -12.43 -22.92 -25.80
N THR A 267 -11.86 -22.97 -27.01
CA THR A 267 -10.81 -22.04 -27.46
C THR A 267 -11.29 -20.58 -27.37
N LEU A 268 -12.51 -20.29 -27.80
CA LEU A 268 -13.09 -18.95 -27.71
C LEU A 268 -13.35 -18.51 -26.28
N HIS A 269 -13.87 -19.39 -25.42
CA HIS A 269 -14.06 -19.08 -24.01
C HIS A 269 -12.73 -18.77 -23.32
N LEU A 270 -11.70 -19.57 -23.60
CA LEU A 270 -10.36 -19.35 -23.08
C LEU A 270 -9.75 -18.03 -23.58
N LEU A 271 -9.89 -17.70 -24.87
CA LEU A 271 -9.41 -16.42 -25.43
C LEU A 271 -10.11 -15.20 -24.80
N ARG A 272 -11.42 -15.28 -24.55
CA ARG A 272 -12.17 -14.20 -23.87
C ARG A 272 -11.69 -14.00 -22.43
N LEU A 273 -11.51 -15.09 -21.68
CA LEU A 273 -10.98 -15.04 -20.33
C LEU A 273 -9.54 -14.50 -20.31
N LEU A 274 -8.71 -14.95 -21.26
CA LEU A 274 -7.33 -14.51 -21.40
C LEU A 274 -7.25 -13.00 -21.63
N MET A 275 -8.10 -12.45 -22.50
CA MET A 275 -8.18 -11.00 -22.75
C MET A 275 -8.56 -10.23 -21.48
N CYS A 276 -9.58 -10.67 -20.73
CA CYS A 276 -9.98 -10.03 -19.48
C CYS A 276 -8.83 -10.00 -18.45
N VAL A 277 -8.15 -11.12 -18.28
CA VAL A 277 -7.06 -11.26 -17.30
C VAL A 277 -5.82 -10.47 -17.74
N TYR A 278 -5.53 -10.43 -19.03
CA TYR A 278 -4.42 -9.65 -19.59
C TYR A 278 -4.60 -8.15 -19.34
N VAL A 279 -5.81 -7.63 -19.54
CA VAL A 279 -6.13 -6.22 -19.21
C VAL A 279 -5.96 -5.95 -17.71
N LEU A 280 -6.47 -6.85 -16.86
CA LEU A 280 -6.35 -6.72 -15.41
C LEU A 280 -4.89 -6.67 -14.96
N MET A 281 -4.03 -7.51 -15.54
CA MET A 281 -2.59 -7.59 -15.25
C MET A 281 -1.87 -6.25 -15.47
N PHE A 282 -2.10 -5.60 -16.61
CA PHE A 282 -1.48 -4.31 -16.90
C PHE A 282 -2.04 -3.19 -16.02
N LEU A 283 -3.36 -3.15 -15.84
CA LEU A 283 -3.99 -2.12 -15.02
C LEU A 283 -3.57 -2.21 -13.55
N SER A 284 -3.52 -3.41 -12.97
CA SER A 284 -3.13 -3.59 -11.57
C SER A 284 -1.65 -3.25 -11.34
N GLY A 285 -0.77 -3.64 -12.27
CA GLY A 285 0.66 -3.30 -12.18
C GLY A 285 0.92 -1.80 -12.29
N MET A 286 0.18 -1.12 -13.18
CA MET A 286 0.23 0.33 -13.32
C MET A 286 -0.31 1.05 -12.07
N LEU A 287 -1.44 0.56 -11.53
CA LEU A 287 -2.09 1.12 -10.35
C LEU A 287 -1.19 1.00 -9.11
N PHE A 288 -0.48 -0.11 -8.98
CA PHE A 288 0.54 -0.30 -7.95
C PHE A 288 1.63 0.79 -8.03
N LEU A 289 2.27 0.97 -9.20
CA LEU A 289 3.34 1.95 -9.38
C LEU A 289 2.86 3.39 -9.15
N TYR A 290 1.68 3.75 -9.63
CA TYR A 290 1.14 5.08 -9.40
C TYR A 290 0.81 5.35 -7.94
N THR A 291 0.29 4.37 -7.21
CA THR A 291 -0.03 4.52 -5.79
C THR A 291 1.22 4.78 -4.95
N ILE A 292 2.34 4.15 -5.31
CA ILE A 292 3.63 4.36 -4.65
C ILE A 292 4.21 5.73 -4.96
N PHE A 293 4.26 6.09 -6.24
CA PHE A 293 5.00 7.27 -6.65
C PHE A 293 4.16 8.54 -6.71
N TYR A 294 2.83 8.49 -6.66
CA TYR A 294 2.00 9.67 -6.76
C TYR A 294 0.99 9.73 -5.61
N PRO A 295 0.86 10.88 -4.92
CA PRO A 295 -0.10 11.04 -3.84
C PRO A 295 -1.57 10.97 -4.32
N LYS A 296 -1.81 11.27 -5.60
CA LYS A 296 -3.10 11.13 -6.26
C LYS A 296 -2.88 10.56 -7.67
N LEU A 297 -3.86 9.78 -8.16
CA LEU A 297 -3.78 9.20 -9.50
C LEU A 297 -3.67 10.30 -10.57
N PRO A 298 -2.66 10.25 -11.44
CA PRO A 298 -2.50 11.25 -12.49
C PRO A 298 -3.58 11.12 -13.56
N LYS A 299 -3.89 12.22 -14.27
CA LYS A 299 -4.86 12.21 -15.39
C LYS A 299 -4.51 11.15 -16.46
N LEU A 300 -3.22 10.89 -16.65
CA LEU A 300 -2.72 9.90 -17.60
C LEU A 300 -3.17 8.47 -17.26
N PHE A 301 -3.37 8.13 -15.97
CA PHE A 301 -3.93 6.83 -15.58
C PHE A 301 -5.31 6.60 -16.20
N TRP A 302 -6.18 7.61 -16.16
CA TRP A 302 -7.53 7.52 -16.68
C TRP A 302 -7.57 7.35 -18.20
N PHE A 303 -6.58 7.91 -18.92
CA PHE A 303 -6.39 7.64 -20.34
C PHE A 303 -6.08 6.16 -20.60
N PHE A 304 -5.15 5.57 -19.83
CA PHE A 304 -4.83 4.15 -19.96
C PHE A 304 -5.99 3.25 -19.55
N LEU A 305 -6.73 3.60 -18.50
CA LEU A 305 -7.94 2.87 -18.11
C LEU A 305 -8.99 2.88 -19.23
N ALA A 306 -9.31 4.05 -19.77
CA ALA A 306 -10.26 4.17 -20.87
C ALA A 306 -9.79 3.41 -22.12
N GLY A 307 -8.49 3.50 -22.45
CA GLY A 307 -7.91 2.76 -23.58
C GLY A 307 -7.98 1.24 -23.39
N TRP A 308 -7.67 0.73 -22.19
CA TRP A 308 -7.79 -0.69 -21.90
C TRP A 308 -9.25 -1.19 -21.93
N VAL A 309 -10.21 -0.37 -21.47
CA VAL A 309 -11.64 -0.67 -21.62
C VAL A 309 -12.05 -0.73 -23.09
N LEU A 310 -11.57 0.20 -23.92
CA LEU A 310 -11.83 0.17 -25.37
C LEU A 310 -11.21 -1.05 -26.05
N VAL A 311 -9.96 -1.39 -25.72
CA VAL A 311 -9.28 -2.59 -26.22
C VAL A 311 -10.03 -3.86 -25.81
N LEU A 312 -10.49 -3.93 -24.56
CA LEU A 312 -11.28 -5.06 -24.07
C LEU A 312 -12.62 -5.18 -24.81
N CYS A 313 -13.38 -4.09 -24.91
CA CYS A 313 -14.65 -4.06 -25.62
C CYS A 313 -14.47 -4.43 -27.10
N PHE A 314 -13.46 -3.86 -27.77
CA PHE A 314 -13.16 -4.16 -29.17
C PHE A 314 -12.75 -5.62 -29.34
N GLY A 315 -11.89 -6.16 -28.46
CA GLY A 315 -11.45 -7.55 -28.48
C GLY A 315 -12.59 -8.55 -28.23
N LEU A 316 -13.43 -8.30 -27.22
CA LEU A 316 -14.61 -9.14 -26.95
C LEU A 316 -15.62 -9.05 -28.09
N LEU A 317 -15.78 -7.88 -28.71
CA LEU A 317 -16.66 -7.70 -29.86
C LEU A 317 -16.12 -8.40 -31.11
N SER A 318 -14.82 -8.36 -31.39
CA SER A 318 -14.21 -9.08 -32.52
C SER A 318 -14.29 -10.60 -32.34
N LEU A 319 -14.11 -11.10 -31.12
CA LEU A 319 -14.38 -12.51 -30.75
C LEU A 319 -15.88 -12.86 -30.72
N ARG A 320 -16.77 -11.86 -30.78
CA ARG A 320 -18.23 -12.03 -30.88
C ARG A 320 -18.75 -11.77 -32.28
N ILE A 321 -18.11 -11.01 -33.16
CA ILE A 321 -18.58 -10.78 -34.54
C ILE A 321 -17.92 -11.77 -35.48
N GLY A 322 -16.66 -12.16 -35.20
CA GLY A 322 -15.93 -13.12 -36.01
C GLY A 322 -16.46 -14.56 -35.97
N PHE A 323 -17.49 -14.87 -35.17
CA PHE A 323 -17.92 -16.26 -34.91
C PHE A 323 -19.43 -16.58 -34.98
N PRO A 324 -20.41 -15.68 -34.72
CA PRO A 324 -21.84 -16.02 -34.75
C PRO A 324 -22.61 -15.52 -35.98
N LEU A 325 -21.94 -15.05 -37.04
CA LEU A 325 -22.59 -14.97 -38.37
C LEU A 325 -22.67 -16.33 -39.08
N PHE A 326 -22.12 -17.40 -38.46
CA PHE A 326 -22.04 -18.75 -39.02
C PHE A 326 -23.19 -19.68 -38.59
N GLY A 327 -24.14 -19.18 -37.79
CA GLY A 327 -25.38 -19.89 -37.46
C GLY A 327 -26.55 -19.28 -38.22
N GLU A 328 -27.21 -20.09 -39.06
CA GLU A 328 -28.52 -19.87 -39.71
C GLU A 328 -28.57 -19.25 -41.12
N GLY A 329 -27.46 -18.92 -41.78
CA GLY A 329 -27.46 -18.44 -43.17
C GLY A 329 -26.90 -19.43 -44.19
N GLU A 330 -27.71 -19.91 -45.14
CA GLU A 330 -27.22 -20.58 -46.35
C GLU A 330 -26.36 -19.59 -47.15
N PHE A 331 -25.03 -19.75 -47.10
CA PHE A 331 -24.14 -19.03 -48.02
C PHE A 331 -24.29 -19.65 -49.42
N HIS A 332 -24.96 -18.93 -50.32
CA HIS A 332 -25.22 -19.41 -51.69
C HIS A 332 -23.98 -19.40 -52.61
N SER A 333 -22.82 -18.90 -52.16
CA SER A 333 -21.57 -18.97 -52.93
C SER A 333 -20.30 -19.00 -52.09
N THR A 334 -19.26 -19.65 -52.61
CA THR A 334 -17.92 -19.76 -52.00
C THR A 334 -17.19 -18.41 -51.86
N ILE A 335 -17.54 -17.43 -52.70
CA ILE A 335 -16.95 -16.08 -52.68
C ILE A 335 -17.44 -15.29 -51.46
N GLU A 336 -18.72 -15.38 -51.10
CA GLU A 336 -19.29 -14.70 -49.93
C GLU A 336 -18.76 -15.28 -48.61
N ALA A 337 -18.61 -16.60 -48.54
CA ALA A 337 -17.99 -17.26 -47.38
C ALA A 337 -16.52 -16.84 -47.20
N SER A 338 -15.74 -16.78 -48.29
CA SER A 338 -14.32 -16.38 -48.23
C SER A 338 -14.12 -14.93 -47.79
N GLY A 339 -15.00 -14.01 -48.22
CA GLY A 339 -14.96 -12.60 -47.79
C GLY A 339 -15.29 -12.42 -46.31
N VAL A 340 -16.24 -13.19 -45.77
CA VAL A 340 -16.63 -13.14 -44.35
C VAL A 340 -15.58 -13.81 -43.45
N VAL A 341 -14.97 -14.93 -43.87
CA VAL A 341 -13.85 -15.58 -43.19
C VAL A 341 -12.61 -14.68 -43.16
N PHE A 342 -12.31 -13.99 -44.27
CA PHE A 342 -11.24 -13.02 -44.33
C PHE A 342 -11.50 -11.83 -43.39
N ALA A 343 -12.71 -11.25 -43.40
CA ALA A 343 -13.07 -10.13 -42.55
C ALA A 343 -13.06 -10.49 -41.05
N SER A 344 -13.51 -11.68 -40.67
CA SER A 344 -13.48 -12.17 -39.28
C SER A 344 -12.06 -12.43 -38.79
N SER A 345 -11.23 -13.10 -39.59
CA SER A 345 -9.81 -13.34 -39.32
C SER A 345 -9.03 -12.02 -39.22
N PHE A 346 -9.30 -11.07 -40.11
CA PHE A 346 -8.73 -9.73 -40.09
C PHE A 346 -9.12 -8.96 -38.82
N ASN A 347 -10.39 -9.01 -38.40
CA ASN A 347 -10.85 -8.34 -37.19
C ASN A 347 -10.23 -8.91 -35.91
N ILE A 348 -10.09 -10.24 -35.81
CA ILE A 348 -9.41 -10.90 -34.68
C ILE A 348 -7.92 -10.54 -34.65
N GLY A 349 -7.25 -10.59 -35.80
CA GLY A 349 -5.85 -10.18 -35.93
C GLY A 349 -5.62 -8.71 -35.58
N LEU A 350 -6.52 -7.82 -36.01
CA LEU A 350 -6.49 -6.40 -35.67
C LEU A 350 -6.68 -6.18 -34.16
N ALA A 351 -7.62 -6.89 -33.53
CA ALA A 351 -7.84 -6.80 -32.09
C ALA A 351 -6.63 -7.27 -31.27
N PHE A 352 -6.00 -8.37 -31.70
CA PHE A 352 -4.75 -8.84 -31.10
C PHE A 352 -3.64 -7.79 -31.25
N MET A 353 -3.46 -7.22 -32.45
CA MET A 353 -2.47 -6.18 -32.69
C MET A 353 -2.72 -4.92 -31.85
N CYS A 354 -3.96 -4.47 -31.75
CA CYS A 354 -4.35 -3.36 -30.87
C CYS A 354 -4.01 -3.66 -29.41
N CYS A 355 -4.28 -4.88 -28.94
CA CYS A 355 -3.96 -5.31 -27.59
C CYS A 355 -2.45 -5.29 -27.31
N VAL A 356 -1.64 -5.83 -28.23
CA VAL A 356 -0.17 -5.84 -28.11
C VAL A 356 0.40 -4.42 -28.14
N LEU A 357 -0.04 -3.58 -29.08
CA LEU A 357 0.41 -2.19 -29.16
C LEU A 357 0.08 -1.41 -27.89
N PHE A 358 -1.13 -1.60 -27.35
CA PHE A 358 -1.54 -0.92 -26.12
C PHE A 358 -0.81 -1.45 -24.87
N ALA A 359 -0.48 -2.75 -24.84
CA ALA A 359 0.41 -3.33 -23.84
C ALA A 359 1.80 -2.69 -23.87
N ILE A 360 2.39 -2.51 -25.06
CA ILE A 360 3.68 -1.82 -25.24
C ILE A 360 3.60 -0.38 -24.71
N LEU A 361 2.54 0.37 -25.06
CA LEU A 361 2.34 1.73 -24.56
C LEU A 361 2.24 1.77 -23.03
N THR A 362 1.54 0.80 -22.43
CA THR A 362 1.42 0.70 -20.97
C THR A 362 2.76 0.37 -20.32
N PHE A 363 3.56 -0.52 -20.92
CA PHE A 363 4.90 -0.84 -20.44
C PHE A 363 5.84 0.36 -20.52
N LEU A 364 5.81 1.11 -21.63
CA LEU A 364 6.58 2.35 -21.77
C LEU A 364 6.18 3.39 -20.72
N GLU A 365 4.89 3.47 -20.39
CA GLU A 365 4.40 4.35 -19.34
C GLU A 365 4.87 3.91 -17.95
N MET A 366 4.81 2.61 -17.63
CA MET A 366 5.36 2.08 -16.38
C MET A 366 6.87 2.36 -16.27
N ALA A 367 7.62 2.15 -17.36
CA ALA A 367 9.03 2.48 -17.43
C ALA A 367 9.28 3.99 -17.22
N ARG A 368 8.50 4.86 -17.86
CA ARG A 368 8.56 6.32 -17.67
C ARG A 368 8.34 6.69 -16.20
N VAL A 369 7.35 6.09 -15.53
CA VAL A 369 7.07 6.34 -14.10
C VAL A 369 8.28 5.98 -13.24
N ILE A 370 8.86 4.79 -13.46
CA ILE A 370 10.04 4.32 -12.72
C ILE A 370 11.24 5.24 -12.98
N ILE A 371 11.53 5.57 -14.24
CA ILE A 371 12.64 6.44 -14.65
C ILE A 371 12.50 7.82 -14.01
N VAL A 372 11.32 8.44 -14.09
CA VAL A 372 11.05 9.75 -13.48
C VAL A 372 11.18 9.68 -11.96
N ALA A 373 10.73 8.59 -11.32
CA ALA A 373 10.90 8.40 -9.88
C ALA A 373 12.39 8.29 -9.48
N ILE A 374 13.20 7.57 -10.26
CA ILE A 374 14.66 7.47 -10.07
C ILE A 374 15.32 8.85 -10.22
N PHE A 375 15.02 9.59 -11.29
CA PHE A 375 15.59 10.93 -11.51
C PHE A 375 15.17 11.94 -10.44
N LYS A 376 13.94 11.83 -9.92
CA LYS A 376 13.46 12.62 -8.79
C LYS A 376 13.97 12.12 -7.44
N LYS A 377 14.91 11.16 -7.41
CA LYS A 377 15.50 10.56 -6.21
C LYS A 377 14.45 10.06 -5.22
N LYS A 378 13.32 9.55 -5.73
CA LYS A 378 12.31 8.93 -4.86
C LYS A 378 12.88 7.69 -4.22
N ASP A 379 12.65 7.58 -2.91
CA ASP A 379 13.09 6.45 -2.13
C ASP A 379 12.59 5.13 -2.72
N GLY A 380 13.50 4.17 -2.86
CA GLY A 380 13.18 2.83 -3.36
C GLY A 380 12.88 2.72 -4.86
N ALA A 381 12.85 3.82 -5.62
CA ALA A 381 12.57 3.77 -7.05
C ALA A 381 13.56 2.91 -7.86
N TRP A 382 14.82 2.87 -7.44
CA TRP A 382 15.86 2.05 -8.08
C TRP A 382 15.58 0.54 -8.02
N ILE A 383 14.82 0.07 -7.02
CA ILE A 383 14.47 -1.35 -6.86
C ILE A 383 13.66 -1.82 -8.07
N PHE A 384 12.70 -1.00 -8.51
CA PHE A 384 11.91 -1.27 -9.70
C PHE A 384 12.75 -1.24 -10.98
N GLY A 385 13.71 -0.30 -11.08
CA GLY A 385 14.64 -0.26 -12.20
C GLY A 385 15.46 -1.54 -12.33
N LEU A 386 15.98 -2.07 -11.21
CA LEU A 386 16.72 -3.33 -11.18
C LEU A 386 15.81 -4.53 -11.52
N GLY A 387 14.58 -4.53 -10.99
CA GLY A 387 13.54 -5.50 -11.32
C GLY A 387 13.23 -5.54 -12.81
N SER A 388 13.09 -4.40 -13.47
CA SER A 388 12.82 -4.32 -14.92
C SER A 388 14.00 -4.71 -15.81
N LEU A 389 15.24 -4.62 -15.33
CA LEU A 389 16.43 -5.06 -16.08
C LEU A 389 16.74 -6.55 -15.93
N THR A 390 16.25 -7.17 -14.85
CA THR A 390 16.49 -8.60 -14.56
C THR A 390 16.04 -9.54 -15.69
N PRO A 391 14.87 -9.34 -16.34
CA PRO A 391 14.43 -10.13 -17.49
C PRO A 391 15.37 -10.09 -18.71
N ILE A 392 16.22 -9.06 -18.82
CA ILE A 392 17.17 -8.91 -19.94
C ILE A 392 18.52 -9.52 -19.54
N ILE A 393 19.00 -9.17 -18.34
CA ILE A 393 20.34 -9.54 -17.88
C ILE A 393 20.43 -11.04 -17.57
N LEU A 394 19.46 -11.57 -16.81
CA LEU A 394 19.57 -12.93 -16.28
C LEU A 394 19.55 -14.00 -17.39
N PRO A 395 18.64 -13.94 -18.38
CA PRO A 395 18.67 -14.89 -19.50
C PRO A 395 19.89 -14.73 -20.39
N SER A 396 20.36 -13.50 -20.63
CA SER A 396 21.56 -13.25 -21.42
C SER A 396 22.82 -13.84 -20.77
N LEU A 397 22.96 -13.69 -19.45
CA LEU A 397 24.04 -14.31 -18.68
C LEU A 397 23.93 -15.83 -18.67
N PHE A 398 22.72 -16.37 -18.53
CA PHE A 398 22.50 -17.81 -18.58
C PHE A 398 22.84 -18.38 -19.96
N ALA A 399 22.36 -17.76 -21.04
CA ALA A 399 22.67 -18.13 -22.42
C ALA A 399 24.19 -18.11 -22.69
N PHE A 400 24.88 -17.09 -22.20
CA PHE A 400 26.33 -16.99 -22.26
C PHE A 400 27.02 -18.15 -21.52
N PHE A 401 26.57 -18.50 -20.32
CA PHE A 401 27.17 -19.60 -19.55
C PHE A 401 26.94 -20.97 -20.20
N VAL A 402 25.72 -21.20 -20.69
CA VAL A 402 25.32 -22.40 -21.43
C VAL A 402 26.19 -22.59 -22.68
N SER A 403 26.43 -21.53 -23.46
CA SER A 403 27.27 -21.60 -24.65
C SER A 403 28.75 -21.89 -24.36
N HIS A 404 29.23 -21.61 -23.15
CA HIS A 404 30.62 -21.86 -22.75
C HIS A 404 30.82 -23.17 -21.97
N THR A 405 29.75 -23.79 -21.47
CA THR A 405 29.81 -25.05 -20.70
C THR A 405 29.39 -26.28 -21.49
N GLY A 406 28.93 -26.10 -22.73
CA GLY A 406 28.51 -27.20 -23.62
C GLY A 406 27.16 -27.83 -23.26
N PHE A 407 26.39 -27.20 -22.35
CA PHE A 407 25.04 -27.65 -22.01
C PHE A 407 24.05 -27.24 -23.12
N GLU A 408 23.86 -28.05 -24.17
CA GLU A 408 22.94 -27.74 -25.27
C GLU A 408 21.45 -27.98 -24.93
N ASN A 409 20.91 -27.35 -23.88
CA ASN A 409 19.49 -27.49 -23.53
C ASN A 409 18.72 -26.17 -23.74
N ILE A 410 18.33 -25.92 -24.99
CA ILE A 410 17.61 -24.71 -25.45
C ILE A 410 16.32 -24.47 -24.63
N ASN A 411 15.65 -25.54 -24.19
CA ASN A 411 14.41 -25.46 -23.42
C ASN A 411 14.56 -24.80 -22.03
N ILE A 412 15.72 -24.96 -21.37
CA ILE A 412 15.93 -24.41 -20.01
C ILE A 412 16.07 -22.88 -20.06
N ASN A 413 16.71 -22.34 -21.10
CA ASN A 413 16.91 -20.91 -21.26
C ASN A 413 15.58 -20.16 -21.48
N TRP A 414 14.67 -20.72 -22.28
CA TRP A 414 13.35 -20.13 -22.50
C TRP A 414 12.50 -20.12 -21.23
N GLN A 415 12.53 -21.19 -20.44
CA GLN A 415 11.83 -21.27 -19.16
C GLN A 415 12.37 -20.26 -18.14
N LEU A 416 13.69 -20.10 -18.05
CA LEU A 416 14.33 -19.10 -17.19
C LEU A 416 14.02 -17.66 -17.63
N SER A 417 13.90 -17.42 -18.93
CA SER A 417 13.48 -16.11 -19.47
C SER A 417 12.07 -15.76 -19.03
N THR A 418 11.13 -16.70 -19.20
CA THR A 418 9.74 -16.54 -18.77
C THR A 418 9.64 -16.31 -17.26
N LEU A 419 10.45 -17.01 -16.47
CA LEU A 419 10.57 -16.82 -15.03
C LEU A 419 11.01 -15.39 -14.68
N ALA A 420 12.09 -14.92 -15.29
CA ALA A 420 12.62 -13.59 -15.02
C ALA A 420 11.62 -12.50 -15.40
N ILE A 421 10.96 -12.62 -16.56
CA ILE A 421 9.95 -11.66 -17.05
C ILE A 421 8.77 -11.55 -16.09
N THR A 422 8.27 -12.68 -15.58
CA THR A 422 7.04 -12.72 -14.77
C THR A 422 7.30 -12.40 -13.30
N LEU A 423 8.35 -12.95 -12.69
CA LEU A 423 8.59 -12.78 -11.26
C LEU A 423 9.44 -11.56 -10.89
N ALA A 424 10.37 -11.11 -11.73
CA ALA A 424 11.25 -10.00 -11.34
C ALA A 424 10.50 -8.70 -11.02
N PRO A 425 9.45 -8.30 -11.78
CA PRO A 425 8.61 -7.17 -11.40
C PRO A 425 7.95 -7.38 -10.03
N LEU A 426 7.35 -8.54 -9.78
CA LEU A 426 6.70 -8.86 -8.51
C LEU A 426 7.70 -8.87 -7.33
N PHE A 427 8.87 -9.48 -7.50
CA PHE A 427 9.92 -9.43 -6.48
C PHE A 427 10.35 -8.00 -6.19
N SER A 428 10.50 -7.15 -7.21
CA SER A 428 10.83 -5.74 -7.00
C SER A 428 9.76 -4.99 -6.20
N MET A 429 8.48 -5.30 -6.44
CA MET A 429 7.35 -4.77 -5.68
C MET A 429 7.37 -5.26 -4.22
N SER A 430 7.54 -6.57 -3.98
CA SER A 430 7.60 -7.13 -2.61
C SER A 430 8.79 -6.59 -1.82
N VAL A 431 9.97 -6.50 -2.44
CA VAL A 431 11.17 -5.94 -1.80
C VAL A 431 10.97 -4.46 -1.46
N TYR A 432 10.32 -3.69 -2.35
CA TYR A 432 9.97 -2.30 -2.06
C TYR A 432 9.05 -2.20 -0.84
N LEU A 433 7.94 -2.95 -0.82
CA LEU A 433 6.97 -2.94 0.28
C LEU A 433 7.60 -3.36 1.61
N ALA A 434 8.40 -4.42 1.63
CA ALA A 434 9.07 -4.89 2.83
C ALA A 434 10.03 -3.82 3.40
N ARG A 435 10.77 -3.14 2.52
CA ARG A 435 11.68 -2.05 2.91
C ARG A 435 10.92 -0.84 3.43
N ASP A 436 9.83 -0.46 2.77
CA ASP A 436 9.02 0.69 3.17
C ASP A 436 8.35 0.46 4.53
N PHE A 437 7.77 -0.73 4.72
CA PHE A 437 7.21 -1.16 6.00
C PHE A 437 8.26 -1.11 7.12
N SER A 438 9.45 -1.69 6.90
CA SER A 438 10.52 -1.68 7.90
C SER A 438 10.98 -0.27 8.28
N ARG A 439 11.03 0.65 7.33
CA ARG A 439 11.41 2.05 7.58
C ARG A 439 10.34 2.79 8.36
N THR A 440 9.09 2.64 7.97
CA THR A 440 7.96 3.29 8.64
C THR A 440 7.85 2.83 10.09
N HIS A 441 8.06 1.54 10.36
CA HIS A 441 8.08 1.00 11.72
C HIS A 441 9.22 1.60 12.56
N ARG A 442 10.46 1.63 12.03
CA ARG A 442 11.59 2.25 12.74
C ARG A 442 11.37 3.72 13.09
N LYS A 443 10.75 4.50 12.19
CA LYS A 443 10.43 5.92 12.47
C LYS A 443 9.41 6.05 13.59
N LEU A 444 8.38 5.23 13.56
CA LEU A 444 7.35 5.23 14.61
C LEU A 444 7.95 4.86 15.97
N ASP A 445 8.82 3.85 16.02
CA ASP A 445 9.51 3.46 17.26
C ASP A 445 10.35 4.60 17.83
N THR A 446 11.06 5.34 16.97
CA THR A 446 11.85 6.51 17.42
C THR A 446 10.99 7.65 17.94
N GLU A 447 9.86 7.95 17.28
CA GLU A 447 8.94 9.01 17.73
C GLU A 447 8.26 8.66 19.06
N VAL A 448 7.88 7.39 19.24
CA VAL A 448 7.30 6.90 20.50
C VAL A 448 8.33 7.01 21.64
N LEU A 449 9.58 6.61 21.39
CA LEU A 449 10.64 6.71 22.38
C LEU A 449 10.93 8.17 22.76
N GLU A 450 11.01 9.09 21.79
CA GLU A 450 11.23 10.51 22.04
C GLU A 450 10.10 11.11 22.89
N ARG A 451 8.85 10.75 22.61
CA ARG A 451 7.70 11.18 23.39
C ARG A 451 7.75 10.66 24.83
N GLN A 452 8.12 9.39 25.03
CA GLN A 452 8.27 8.81 26.36
C GLN A 452 9.38 9.50 27.17
N LEU A 453 10.52 9.82 26.53
CA LEU A 453 11.61 10.54 27.19
C LEU A 453 11.19 11.95 27.60
N LEU A 454 10.47 12.67 26.74
CA LEU A 454 9.94 13.99 27.07
C LEU A 454 8.93 13.95 28.23
N GLU A 455 8.08 12.93 28.27
CA GLU A 455 7.11 12.74 29.35
C GLU A 455 7.81 12.49 30.70
N VAL A 456 8.81 11.59 30.73
CA VAL A 456 9.61 11.33 31.94
C VAL A 456 10.34 12.59 32.41
N GLU A 457 10.94 13.36 31.49
CA GLU A 457 11.64 14.59 31.85
C GLU A 457 10.68 15.68 32.38
N ASN A 458 9.47 15.77 31.82
CA ASN A 458 8.45 16.69 32.33
C ASN A 458 7.96 16.27 33.72
N THR A 459 7.72 14.98 33.95
CA THR A 459 7.35 14.46 35.27
C THR A 459 8.44 14.75 36.30
N ARG A 460 9.71 14.50 35.95
CA ARG A 460 10.87 14.81 36.81
C ARG A 460 10.92 16.29 37.20
N LYS A 461 10.72 17.20 36.23
CA LYS A 461 10.69 18.65 36.51
C LYS A 461 9.50 19.06 37.38
N ALA A 462 8.33 18.46 37.16
CA ALA A 462 7.15 18.72 38.00
C ALA A 462 7.38 18.26 39.45
N GLU A 463 8.03 17.10 39.65
CA GLU A 463 8.42 16.62 40.98
C GLU A 463 9.42 17.58 41.65
N GLU A 464 10.44 18.05 40.94
CA GLU A 464 11.41 19.04 41.47
C GLU A 464 10.73 20.36 41.87
N LEU A 465 9.75 20.82 41.10
CA LEU A 465 8.99 22.04 41.42
C LEU A 465 8.07 21.85 42.64
N GLU A 466 7.40 20.71 42.78
CA GLU A 466 6.59 20.40 43.97
C GLU A 466 7.45 20.24 45.23
N GLU A 467 8.67 19.71 45.12
CA GLU A 467 9.63 19.71 46.22
C GLU A 467 10.04 21.13 46.62
N ALA A 468 10.30 22.01 45.64
CA ALA A 468 10.57 23.42 45.90
C ALA A 468 9.37 24.12 46.58
N ARG A 469 8.13 23.80 46.19
CA ARG A 469 6.91 24.28 46.86
C ARG A 469 6.90 23.94 48.33
N LYS A 470 7.08 22.64 48.64
CA LYS A 470 7.04 22.14 50.01
C LYS A 470 8.12 22.81 50.86
N LEU A 471 9.30 23.02 50.30
CA LEU A 471 10.38 23.73 50.96
C LEU A 471 9.99 25.18 51.26
N GLN A 472 9.51 25.95 50.27
CA GLN A 472 9.07 27.33 50.47
C GLN A 472 7.95 27.44 51.51
N MET A 473 6.91 26.62 51.39
CA MET A 473 5.79 26.61 52.33
C MET A 473 6.24 26.26 53.76
N SER A 474 7.22 25.36 53.91
CA SER A 474 7.78 25.01 55.23
C SER A 474 8.58 26.14 55.89
N MET A 475 9.07 27.10 55.09
CA MET A 475 9.77 28.28 55.60
C MET A 475 8.80 29.35 56.11
N LEU A 476 7.55 29.39 55.63
CA LEU A 476 6.56 30.36 56.08
C LEU A 476 6.01 29.98 57.48
N PRO A 477 5.54 30.94 58.28
CA PRO A 477 4.97 30.63 59.59
C PRO A 477 3.77 29.69 59.48
N GLN A 478 3.74 28.65 60.31
CA GLN A 478 2.63 27.67 60.32
C GLN A 478 1.55 28.00 61.35
N THR A 479 1.85 28.88 62.30
CA THR A 479 0.97 29.23 63.42
C THR A 479 1.01 30.73 63.66
N ALA A 480 -0.14 31.35 63.87
CA ALA A 480 -0.24 32.75 64.23
C ALA A 480 0.32 33.02 65.65
N PRO A 481 0.94 34.19 65.88
CA PRO A 481 1.38 34.57 67.22
C PRO A 481 0.18 34.72 68.15
N GLN A 482 0.35 34.33 69.42
CA GLN A 482 -0.70 34.42 70.44
C GLN A 482 -0.42 35.62 71.33
N LEU A 483 -1.27 36.64 71.23
CA LEU A 483 -1.20 37.85 72.05
C LEU A 483 -2.53 38.06 72.81
N PRO A 484 -2.50 38.54 74.07
CA PRO A 484 -3.71 38.66 74.89
C PRO A 484 -4.77 39.59 74.29
N ASN A 485 -4.35 40.63 73.57
CA ASN A 485 -5.18 41.69 73.00
C ASN A 485 -5.49 41.52 71.51
N LEU A 486 -4.96 40.49 70.84
CA LEU A 486 -5.13 40.28 69.41
C LEU A 486 -5.62 38.86 69.08
N ASP A 487 -6.45 38.74 68.05
CA ASP A 487 -6.68 37.50 67.30
C ASP A 487 -6.13 37.67 65.90
N ILE A 488 -5.33 36.71 65.43
CA ILE A 488 -4.64 36.80 64.14
C ILE A 488 -4.82 35.50 63.37
N ALA A 489 -5.10 35.61 62.08
CA ALA A 489 -5.05 34.49 61.15
C ALA A 489 -4.37 34.92 59.85
N PHE A 490 -3.70 33.98 59.21
CA PHE A 490 -3.14 34.17 57.88
C PHE A 490 -3.32 32.90 57.06
N GLU A 491 -3.43 33.04 55.75
CA GLU A 491 -3.47 31.93 54.80
C GLU A 491 -2.95 32.39 53.44
N MET A 492 -2.13 31.54 52.82
CA MET A 492 -1.62 31.76 51.47
C MET A 492 -1.95 30.55 50.61
N ARG A 493 -2.49 30.79 49.42
CA ARG A 493 -2.74 29.79 48.38
C ARG A 493 -1.94 30.17 47.14
N PRO A 494 -0.87 29.44 46.82
CA PRO A 494 -0.10 29.72 45.62
C PRO A 494 -0.85 29.25 44.36
N ALA A 495 -0.74 29.99 43.27
CA ALA A 495 -1.29 29.65 41.95
C ALA A 495 -0.42 28.65 41.18
N THR A 496 0.89 28.70 41.41
CA THR A 496 1.88 27.83 40.75
C THR A 496 2.62 26.94 41.75
N GLU A 497 3.53 26.10 41.27
CA GLU A 497 4.32 25.24 42.15
C GLU A 497 5.23 26.04 43.09
N VAL A 498 5.65 27.27 42.79
CA VAL A 498 6.44 28.08 43.72
C VAL A 498 5.88 29.50 43.69
N GLY A 499 5.40 29.97 44.83
CA GLY A 499 4.71 31.25 44.94
C GLY A 499 5.66 32.46 44.95
N GLY A 500 5.19 33.60 44.47
CA GLY A 500 5.78 34.92 44.66
C GLY A 500 5.35 35.61 45.95
N ASP A 501 4.23 35.19 46.53
CA ASP A 501 3.74 35.76 47.78
C ASP A 501 4.60 35.39 49.01
N TYR A 502 4.61 36.29 49.99
CA TYR A 502 5.33 36.18 51.24
C TYR A 502 4.52 36.76 52.40
N TYR A 503 4.46 36.02 53.50
CA TYR A 503 4.03 36.57 54.78
C TYR A 503 4.92 36.07 55.92
N ASP A 504 5.14 36.92 56.92
CA ASP A 504 5.87 36.55 58.13
C ASP A 504 5.59 37.52 59.28
N TYR A 505 6.11 37.24 60.47
CA TYR A 505 6.03 38.15 61.61
C TYR A 505 7.27 38.10 62.50
N ASN A 506 7.56 39.21 63.19
CA ASN A 506 8.53 39.30 64.27
C ASN A 506 7.80 39.81 65.53
N LEU A 507 8.11 39.25 66.69
CA LEU A 507 7.54 39.63 67.98
C LEU A 507 8.68 40.00 68.94
N THR A 508 8.61 41.18 69.56
CA THR A 508 9.58 41.62 70.57
C THR A 508 9.23 41.10 71.96
N GLU A 509 10.15 41.25 72.93
CA GLU A 509 9.86 40.93 74.34
C GLU A 509 8.82 41.86 74.98
N ASP A 510 8.62 43.05 74.42
CA ASP A 510 7.63 44.05 74.87
C ASP A 510 6.27 43.89 74.17
N ASP A 511 5.97 42.71 73.62
CA ASP A 511 4.75 42.39 72.88
C ASP A 511 4.49 43.28 71.64
N GLN A 512 5.53 43.91 71.09
CA GLN A 512 5.42 44.64 69.82
C GLN A 512 5.46 43.64 68.66
N LEU A 513 4.40 43.60 67.87
CA LEU A 513 4.24 42.69 66.74
C LEU A 513 4.45 43.41 65.42
N THR A 514 5.37 42.94 64.58
CA THR A 514 5.52 43.38 63.19
C THR A 514 5.16 42.25 62.25
N ILE A 515 4.15 42.46 61.40
CA ILE A 515 3.72 41.55 60.34
C ILE A 515 4.22 42.07 59.00
N ALA A 516 4.73 41.17 58.19
CA ALA A 516 5.12 41.37 56.80
C ALA A 516 4.14 40.65 55.88
N VAL A 517 3.67 41.33 54.83
CA VAL A 517 2.97 40.74 53.69
C VAL A 517 3.60 41.33 52.44
N GLY A 518 3.92 40.51 51.45
CA GLY A 518 4.48 40.99 50.20
C GLY A 518 4.24 40.04 49.05
N ASP A 519 4.37 40.57 47.85
CA ASP A 519 4.24 39.86 46.59
C ASP A 519 5.47 40.15 45.71
N ALA A 520 6.12 39.09 45.24
CA ALA A 520 7.28 39.19 44.36
C ALA A 520 6.87 39.15 42.89
N THR A 521 7.41 40.06 42.09
CA THR A 521 7.12 40.09 40.66
C THR A 521 7.55 38.80 39.95
N GLY A 522 6.63 38.19 39.22
CA GLY A 522 6.84 36.97 38.45
C GLY A 522 6.34 35.72 39.19
N HIS A 523 6.53 34.54 38.62
CA HIS A 523 6.02 33.29 39.18
C HIS A 523 7.10 32.19 39.18
N GLY A 524 6.85 31.11 39.93
CA GLY A 524 7.73 29.96 39.99
C GLY A 524 9.05 30.23 40.73
N MET A 525 10.11 29.52 40.33
CA MET A 525 11.38 29.48 41.08
C MET A 525 12.07 30.85 41.25
N ASN A 526 11.89 31.77 40.30
CA ASN A 526 12.46 33.12 40.40
C ASN A 526 11.80 33.95 41.52
N ALA A 527 10.47 33.87 41.64
CA ALA A 527 9.72 34.60 42.65
C ALA A 527 10.03 34.01 44.05
N GLY A 528 10.07 32.68 44.17
CA GLY A 528 10.48 31.99 45.40
C GLY A 528 11.90 32.34 45.89
N LEU A 529 12.83 32.68 44.98
CA LEU A 529 14.16 33.19 45.35
C LEU A 529 14.08 34.56 46.04
N VAL A 530 13.24 35.46 45.53
CA VAL A 530 12.99 36.78 46.15
C VAL A 530 12.36 36.60 47.52
N VAL A 531 11.34 35.74 47.63
CA VAL A 531 10.69 35.39 48.90
C VAL A 531 11.72 34.90 49.92
N SER A 532 12.62 34.00 49.53
CA SER A 532 13.68 33.48 50.40
C SER A 532 14.66 34.57 50.85
N ALA A 533 15.05 35.45 49.94
CA ALA A 533 15.93 36.58 50.23
C ALA A 533 15.27 37.58 51.20
N VAL A 534 14.03 37.96 50.92
CA VAL A 534 13.25 38.89 51.76
C VAL A 534 13.00 38.29 53.12
N LYS A 535 12.68 37.01 53.21
CA LYS A 535 12.56 36.30 54.49
C LYS A 535 13.81 36.46 55.34
N SER A 536 14.99 36.20 54.76
CA SER A 536 16.25 36.35 55.48
C SER A 536 16.49 37.79 55.93
N LEU A 537 16.23 38.78 55.07
CA LEU A 537 16.42 40.20 55.40
C LEU A 537 15.43 40.68 56.46
N PHE A 538 14.18 40.24 56.41
CA PHE A 538 13.15 40.57 57.40
C PHE A 538 13.43 39.92 58.75
N LYS A 539 13.79 38.62 58.79
CA LYS A 539 14.10 37.90 60.04
C LYS A 539 15.37 38.38 60.73
N THR A 540 16.31 38.96 59.99
CA THR A 540 17.56 39.52 60.54
C THR A 540 17.46 41.01 60.86
N SER A 541 16.33 41.65 60.54
CA SER A 541 16.09 43.04 60.91
C SER A 541 15.95 43.18 62.43
N PRO A 542 16.50 44.23 63.06
CA PRO A 542 16.43 44.40 64.50
C PRO A 542 14.97 44.39 64.99
N PRO A 543 14.63 43.61 66.03
CA PRO A 543 13.29 43.65 66.63
C PRO A 543 12.95 45.07 67.09
N GLY A 544 11.74 45.54 66.78
CA GLY A 544 11.28 46.90 67.09
C GLY A 544 11.85 48.00 66.20
N ALA A 545 12.56 47.65 65.11
CA ALA A 545 12.96 48.61 64.08
C ALA A 545 11.73 49.28 63.43
N GLU A 546 11.92 50.51 62.97
CA GLU A 546 10.86 51.27 62.30
C GLU A 546 10.57 50.69 60.89
N ASN A 547 9.30 50.73 60.47
CA ASN A 547 8.85 50.03 59.25
C ASN A 547 9.52 50.57 57.97
N LEU A 548 9.65 51.89 57.80
CA LEU A 548 10.29 52.48 56.62
C LEU A 548 11.79 52.15 56.59
N GLU A 549 12.47 52.19 57.74
CA GLU A 549 13.86 51.77 57.84
C GLU A 549 14.04 50.30 57.44
N THR A 550 13.13 49.44 57.89
CA THR A 550 13.14 48.01 57.56
C THR A 550 12.89 47.77 56.07
N LEU A 551 11.90 48.42 55.47
CA LEU A 551 11.63 48.35 54.03
C LEU A 551 12.84 48.82 53.21
N GLU A 552 13.51 49.91 53.62
CA GLU A 552 14.67 50.43 52.89
C GLU A 552 15.87 49.48 53.00
N ARG A 553 16.12 48.87 54.16
CA ARG A 553 17.15 47.83 54.34
C ARG A 553 16.88 46.63 53.44
N ILE A 554 15.63 46.15 53.39
CA ILE A 554 15.25 45.04 52.51
C ILE A 554 15.44 45.43 51.03
N SER A 555 14.99 46.61 50.63
CA SER A 555 15.15 47.12 49.26
C SER A 555 16.62 47.15 48.81
N GLN A 556 17.50 47.67 49.67
CA GLN A 556 18.95 47.69 49.42
C GLN A 556 19.53 46.27 49.35
N GLY A 557 19.08 45.38 50.24
CA GLY A 557 19.43 43.96 50.23
C GLY A 557 19.11 43.29 48.89
N ILE A 558 17.84 43.36 48.45
CA ILE A 558 17.40 42.84 47.14
C ILE A 558 18.23 43.45 46.00
N LYS A 559 18.43 44.77 46.01
CA LYS A 559 19.21 45.45 44.96
C LYS A 559 20.66 44.94 44.90
N SER A 560 21.29 44.77 46.06
CA SER A 560 22.68 44.32 46.17
C SER A 560 22.89 42.89 45.66
N MET A 561 21.86 42.04 45.75
CA MET A 561 21.88 40.67 45.23
C MET A 561 21.80 40.63 43.69
N ASN A 562 21.51 41.76 43.02
CA ASN A 562 21.44 41.89 41.58
C ASN A 562 20.49 40.86 40.92
N LEU A 563 19.34 40.63 41.56
CA LEU A 563 18.27 39.76 41.10
C LEU A 563 17.55 40.43 39.91
N LYS A 564 18.15 40.28 38.72
CA LYS A 564 17.78 40.94 37.45
C LYS A 564 16.27 41.13 37.26
N ARG A 565 15.79 42.36 37.46
CA ARG A 565 14.38 42.80 37.24
C ARG A 565 13.34 42.06 38.10
N LEU A 566 13.75 41.49 39.23
CA LEU A 566 12.83 40.97 40.24
C LEU A 566 12.68 42.01 41.36
N TYR A 567 11.43 42.31 41.70
CA TYR A 567 11.04 43.27 42.73
C TYR A 567 10.05 42.61 43.69
N MET A 568 9.79 43.24 44.83
CA MET A 568 8.74 42.80 45.73
C MET A 568 7.90 43.99 46.19
N ALA A 569 6.60 43.91 45.98
CA ALA A 569 5.66 44.73 46.71
C ALA A 569 5.60 44.26 48.17
N MET A 570 5.61 45.16 49.16
CA MET A 570 5.57 44.74 50.56
C MET A 570 4.90 45.76 51.47
N THR A 571 4.09 45.28 52.42
CA THR A 571 3.52 46.05 53.52
C THR A 571 4.05 45.52 54.84
N LEU A 572 4.57 46.43 55.67
CA LEU A 572 4.91 46.17 57.07
C LEU A 572 3.87 46.81 57.98
N THR A 573 3.34 46.00 58.89
CA THR A 573 2.33 46.38 59.86
C THR A 573 2.87 46.16 61.25
N THR A 574 3.06 47.23 62.02
CA THR A 574 3.56 47.15 63.39
C THR A 574 2.46 47.53 64.37
N LEU A 575 2.24 46.68 65.36
CA LEU A 575 1.30 46.87 66.47
C LEU A 575 2.10 47.03 67.76
N ASN A 576 1.93 48.17 68.42
CA ASN A 576 2.51 48.44 69.73
C ASN A 576 1.38 48.89 70.68
N GLY A 577 0.95 47.99 71.56
CA GLY A 577 -0.29 48.17 72.32
C GLY A 577 -1.49 48.26 71.38
N ASN A 578 -2.13 49.42 71.31
CA ASN A 578 -3.29 49.69 70.45
C ASN A 578 -2.95 50.54 69.21
N THR A 579 -1.70 51.00 69.10
CA THR A 579 -1.27 51.81 67.97
C THR A 579 -0.82 50.89 66.83
N LEU A 580 -1.52 50.98 65.70
CA LEU A 580 -1.18 50.37 64.43
C LEU A 580 -0.34 51.33 63.60
N THR A 581 0.80 50.90 63.08
CA THR A 581 1.61 51.63 62.10
C THR A 581 1.76 50.81 60.83
N LEU A 582 1.33 51.36 59.70
CA LEU A 582 1.47 50.77 58.38
C LEU A 582 2.55 51.50 57.59
N ALA A 583 3.35 50.76 56.83
CA ALA A 583 4.18 51.30 55.76
C ALA A 583 4.15 50.33 54.58
N ALA A 584 4.03 50.85 53.36
CA ALA A 584 3.90 50.03 52.16
C ALA A 584 4.92 50.40 51.09
N ALA A 585 5.16 49.44 50.21
CA ALA A 585 6.02 49.53 49.04
C ALA A 585 5.30 48.87 47.86
N GLY A 586 4.20 49.45 47.39
CA GLY A 586 3.50 49.01 46.17
C GLY A 586 2.53 47.84 46.34
N MET A 587 2.03 47.59 47.55
CA MET A 587 0.99 46.59 47.82
C MET A 587 -0.43 47.16 47.68
N PRO A 588 -1.45 46.30 47.50
CA PRO A 588 -2.85 46.61 47.69
C PRO A 588 -3.17 47.43 48.97
N PRO A 589 -4.26 48.21 48.96
CA PRO A 589 -4.74 48.91 50.16
C PRO A 589 -5.00 47.95 51.33
N ALA A 590 -4.69 48.40 52.55
CA ALA A 590 -5.14 47.72 53.75
C ALA A 590 -6.59 48.12 54.05
N LEU A 591 -7.44 47.15 54.42
CA LEU A 591 -8.83 47.43 54.83
C LEU A 591 -8.92 47.41 56.36
N ILE A 592 -9.47 48.46 56.95
CA ILE A 592 -9.66 48.59 58.40
C ILE A 592 -11.16 48.71 58.70
N TYR A 593 -11.73 47.69 59.32
CA TYR A 593 -13.07 47.73 59.88
C TYR A 593 -13.07 48.41 61.24
N ARG A 594 -13.85 49.48 61.36
CA ARG A 594 -14.11 50.21 62.61
C ARG A 594 -15.37 49.67 63.25
N ALA A 595 -15.23 48.97 64.37
CA ALA A 595 -16.36 48.28 65.02
C ALA A 595 -17.41 49.26 65.58
N GLU A 596 -16.97 50.41 66.09
CA GLU A 596 -17.88 51.44 66.64
C GLU A 596 -18.76 52.09 65.56
N GLU A 597 -18.16 52.40 64.41
CA GLU A 597 -18.81 53.11 63.31
C GLU A 597 -19.49 52.16 62.31
N ASN A 598 -19.20 50.86 62.43
CA ASN A 598 -19.63 49.80 61.52
C ASN A 598 -19.33 50.13 60.05
N LEU A 599 -18.08 50.54 59.78
CA LEU A 599 -17.63 50.88 58.43
C LEU A 599 -16.23 50.32 58.16
N VAL A 600 -15.90 50.12 56.89
CA VAL A 600 -14.55 49.75 56.44
C VAL A 600 -13.87 50.94 55.76
N GLU A 601 -12.72 51.33 56.31
CA GLU A 601 -11.79 52.31 55.76
C GLU A 601 -10.80 51.60 54.83
N GLU A 602 -10.50 52.23 53.69
CA GLU A 602 -9.46 51.76 52.77
C GLU A 602 -8.22 52.66 52.92
N ILE A 603 -7.08 52.05 53.27
CA ILE A 603 -5.81 52.76 53.49
C ILE A 603 -4.84 52.37 52.39
N LEU A 604 -4.73 53.23 51.37
CA LEU A 604 -3.71 53.13 50.33
C LEU A 604 -2.50 53.98 50.72
N LEU A 605 -1.32 53.37 50.76
CA LEU A 605 -0.04 54.04 50.99
C LEU A 605 0.82 53.95 49.73
N GLU A 606 1.29 55.09 49.24
CA GLU A 606 2.11 55.13 48.04
C GLU A 606 3.58 54.74 48.35
N GLY A 607 4.18 53.97 47.44
CA GLY A 607 5.60 53.59 47.55
C GLY A 607 6.05 52.69 46.40
N MET A 608 7.31 52.86 45.96
CA MET A 608 7.87 51.98 44.92
C MET A 608 8.22 50.58 45.47
N PRO A 609 8.01 49.52 44.67
CA PRO A 609 8.41 48.15 45.01
C PRO A 609 9.89 48.04 45.43
N LEU A 610 10.16 47.11 46.34
CA LEU A 610 11.48 46.83 46.88
C LEU A 610 12.41 46.26 45.80
N GLY A 611 13.70 46.63 45.85
CA GLY A 611 14.70 46.28 44.83
C GLY A 611 14.68 47.19 43.60
N GLY A 612 13.73 48.13 43.55
CA GLY A 612 13.57 49.17 42.53
C GLY A 612 14.65 50.27 42.60
N PHE A 613 14.22 51.52 42.68
CA PHE A 613 15.10 52.67 42.91
C PHE A 613 15.41 52.80 44.41
N ILE A 614 16.70 52.90 44.76
CA ILE A 614 17.13 53.09 46.15
C ILE A 614 16.85 54.55 46.57
N GLY A 615 16.29 54.74 47.76
CA GLY A 615 15.92 56.07 48.25
C GLY A 615 14.62 56.64 47.67
N ALA A 616 13.74 55.80 47.12
CA ALA A 616 12.37 56.20 46.79
C ALA A 616 11.60 56.56 48.07
N GLU A 617 10.84 57.65 48.03
CA GLU A 617 9.94 58.02 49.12
C GLU A 617 8.85 56.93 49.29
N ARG A 618 8.56 56.59 50.54
CA ARG A 618 7.53 55.62 50.93
C ARG A 618 6.72 56.20 52.06
N GLU A 619 5.41 55.99 52.02
CA GLU A 619 4.50 56.51 53.00
C GLU A 619 4.33 55.59 54.20
N LYS A 620 3.99 56.20 55.34
CA LYS A 620 3.52 55.50 56.52
C LYS A 620 2.32 56.21 57.11
N ALA A 621 1.43 55.44 57.72
CA ALA A 621 0.30 55.96 58.48
C ALA A 621 0.21 55.27 59.84
N SER A 622 -0.38 55.94 60.82
CA SER A 622 -0.59 55.38 62.15
C SER A 622 -2.00 55.64 62.63
N PHE A 623 -2.58 54.64 63.28
CA PHE A 623 -3.97 54.61 63.70
C PHE A 623 -4.05 54.03 65.11
N GLU A 624 -4.96 54.57 65.92
CA GLU A 624 -5.35 53.93 67.19
C GLU A 624 -6.48 52.93 66.90
N LEU A 625 -6.33 51.70 67.40
CA LEU A 625 -7.32 50.64 67.28
C LEU A 625 -8.16 50.53 68.54
N GLN A 626 -9.45 50.32 68.36
CA GLN A 626 -10.40 50.01 69.43
C GLN A 626 -10.72 48.51 69.48
N SER A 627 -11.24 48.05 70.61
CA SER A 627 -11.75 46.67 70.74
C SER A 627 -12.81 46.40 69.66
N GLY A 628 -12.65 45.29 68.96
CA GLY A 628 -13.49 44.89 67.82
C GLY A 628 -12.95 45.31 66.44
N ASP A 629 -12.05 46.30 66.36
CA ASP A 629 -11.49 46.74 65.07
C ASP A 629 -10.72 45.59 64.41
N THR A 630 -10.91 45.44 63.09
CA THR A 630 -10.34 44.33 62.31
C THR A 630 -9.64 44.83 61.06
N ILE A 631 -8.44 44.32 60.79
CA ILE A 631 -7.59 44.73 59.68
C ILE A 631 -7.44 43.54 58.73
N LEU A 632 -7.60 43.77 57.44
CA LEU A 632 -7.28 42.83 56.37
C LEU A 632 -6.12 43.37 55.53
N LEU A 633 -5.06 42.58 55.43
CA LEU A 633 -3.96 42.75 54.48
C LEU A 633 -4.09 41.66 53.42
N MET A 634 -3.87 42.01 52.15
CA MET A 634 -4.01 41.08 51.03
C MET A 634 -2.91 41.31 49.97
N SER A 635 -2.59 40.26 49.20
CA SER A 635 -1.94 40.40 47.89
C SER A 635 -2.95 40.73 46.80
N ASP A 636 -2.47 41.13 45.63
CA ASP A 636 -3.26 41.56 44.47
C ASP A 636 -3.95 40.39 43.75
N GLY A 637 -3.48 39.16 43.91
CA GLY A 637 -4.13 37.99 43.32
C GLY A 637 -5.58 37.76 43.76
N LEU A 638 -6.04 38.34 44.88
CA LEU A 638 -7.45 38.32 45.26
C LEU A 638 -8.30 39.29 44.40
N PRO A 639 -8.07 40.61 44.42
CA PRO A 639 -8.84 41.54 43.59
C PRO A 639 -8.64 41.33 42.08
N GLU A 640 -7.51 40.77 41.64
CA GLU A 640 -7.26 40.49 40.21
C GLU A 640 -7.81 39.12 39.74
N MET A 641 -8.46 38.35 40.63
CA MET A 641 -9.06 37.06 40.28
C MET A 641 -10.11 37.19 39.17
N LEU A 642 -9.96 36.41 38.10
CA LEU A 642 -10.85 36.41 36.94
C LEU A 642 -11.98 35.40 37.06
N ASN A 643 -13.14 35.75 36.51
CA ASN A 643 -14.25 34.81 36.25
C ASN A 643 -14.19 34.27 34.79
N PRO A 644 -15.04 33.30 34.38
CA PRO A 644 -15.08 32.78 33.00
C PRO A 644 -15.36 33.83 31.92
N GLU A 645 -15.97 34.96 32.29
CA GLU A 645 -16.22 36.11 31.43
C GLU A 645 -15.00 37.06 31.30
N ASN A 646 -13.87 36.75 31.94
CA ASN A 646 -12.65 37.59 32.07
C ASN A 646 -12.88 38.92 32.81
N GLU A 647 -13.82 38.97 33.75
CA GLU A 647 -14.00 40.09 34.67
C GLU A 647 -13.23 39.84 35.97
N MET A 648 -12.51 40.86 36.44
CA MET A 648 -11.82 40.81 37.74
C MET A 648 -12.82 40.92 38.89
N LEU A 649 -12.49 40.30 40.03
CA LEU A 649 -13.22 40.49 41.28
C LEU A 649 -13.23 41.98 41.66
N ASP A 650 -12.11 42.66 41.44
CA ASP A 650 -11.82 44.06 41.73
C ASP A 650 -11.73 44.44 43.21
N TYR A 651 -11.14 45.61 43.47
CA TYR A 651 -10.95 46.15 44.82
C TYR A 651 -12.29 46.51 45.51
N PRO A 652 -13.25 47.21 44.86
CA PRO A 652 -14.57 47.46 45.43
C PRO A 652 -15.30 46.21 45.93
N LYS A 653 -15.43 45.16 45.13
CA LYS A 653 -16.12 43.94 45.59
C LYS A 653 -15.34 43.20 46.65
N THR A 654 -14.01 43.22 46.59
CA THR A 654 -13.17 42.65 47.66
C THR A 654 -13.44 43.34 48.99
N LYS A 655 -13.63 44.66 48.98
CA LYS A 655 -14.04 45.43 50.15
C LYS A 655 -15.44 45.04 50.63
N GLU A 656 -16.41 44.92 49.73
CA GLU A 656 -17.78 44.48 50.06
C GLU A 656 -17.78 43.08 50.73
N LEU A 657 -17.01 42.14 50.19
CA LEU A 657 -16.85 40.79 50.77
C LEU A 657 -16.26 40.82 52.18
N PHE A 658 -15.31 41.72 52.43
CA PHE A 658 -14.76 41.90 53.77
C PHE A 658 -15.77 42.55 54.72
N GLU A 659 -16.48 43.60 54.28
CA GLU A 659 -17.52 44.29 55.05
C GLU A 659 -18.60 43.34 55.57
N GLU A 660 -19.01 42.32 54.79
CA GLU A 660 -20.01 41.33 55.16
C GLU A 660 -19.63 40.47 56.38
N VAL A 661 -18.33 40.27 56.62
CA VAL A 661 -17.82 39.34 57.64
C VAL A 661 -16.80 39.98 58.59
N ALA A 662 -16.53 41.27 58.49
CA ALA A 662 -15.46 41.93 59.24
C ALA A 662 -15.61 41.82 60.77
N ASP A 663 -16.82 41.60 61.29
CA ASP A 663 -17.13 41.39 62.70
C ASP A 663 -16.87 39.95 63.20
N GLN A 664 -16.53 39.02 62.30
CA GLN A 664 -16.29 37.61 62.61
C GLN A 664 -14.87 37.36 63.16
N PRO A 665 -14.57 36.13 63.65
CA PRO A 665 -13.21 35.75 63.98
C PRO A 665 -12.29 35.75 62.74
N PRO A 666 -11.00 36.12 62.86
CA PRO A 666 -10.08 36.23 61.71
C PRO A 666 -10.04 35.04 60.76
N LYS A 667 -10.08 33.81 61.30
CA LYS A 667 -10.08 32.59 60.47
C LYS A 667 -11.38 32.43 59.67
N ALA A 668 -12.53 32.80 60.26
CA ALA A 668 -13.81 32.75 59.56
C ALA A 668 -13.88 33.79 58.42
N ILE A 669 -13.24 34.94 58.59
CA ILE A 669 -13.09 35.97 57.55
C ILE A 669 -12.31 35.40 56.36
N ILE A 670 -11.13 34.84 56.61
CA ILE A 670 -10.29 34.21 55.57
C ILE A 670 -11.06 33.11 54.83
N ASP A 671 -11.70 32.20 55.58
CA ASP A 671 -12.43 31.06 54.98
C ASP A 671 -13.61 31.54 54.12
N HIS A 672 -14.29 32.62 54.54
CA HIS A 672 -15.38 33.24 53.77
C HIS A 672 -14.86 33.84 52.46
N ILE A 673 -13.81 34.67 52.52
CA ILE A 673 -13.24 35.34 51.35
C ILE A 673 -12.75 34.29 50.34
N PHE A 674 -12.04 33.24 50.78
CA PHE A 674 -11.59 32.18 49.87
C PHE A 674 -12.73 31.39 49.25
N LYS A 675 -13.82 31.17 49.98
CA LYS A 675 -15.00 30.48 49.45
C LYS A 675 -15.71 31.36 48.41
N ALA A 676 -15.81 32.66 48.66
CA ALA A 676 -16.38 33.63 47.72
C ALA A 676 -15.52 33.73 46.45
N SER A 677 -14.20 33.84 46.56
CA SER A 677 -13.29 33.92 45.41
C SER A 677 -13.30 32.63 44.57
N THR A 678 -13.37 31.46 45.20
CA THR A 678 -13.53 30.17 44.48
C THR A 678 -14.86 30.11 43.72
N SER A 679 -15.93 30.64 44.33
CA SER A 679 -17.25 30.70 43.69
C SER A 679 -17.27 31.70 42.51
N TRP A 680 -16.55 32.81 42.63
CA TRP A 680 -16.35 33.81 41.58
C TRP A 680 -15.59 33.25 40.37
N ALA A 681 -14.49 32.52 40.61
CA ALA A 681 -13.69 31.92 39.55
C ALA A 681 -14.42 30.83 38.75
N ASN A 682 -15.43 30.16 39.35
CA ASN A 682 -16.32 29.20 38.69
C ASN A 682 -15.60 28.13 37.84
N GLY A 683 -14.51 27.57 38.36
CA GLY A 683 -13.74 26.50 37.71
C GLY A 683 -12.55 26.97 36.88
N GLU A 684 -12.35 28.28 36.70
CA GLU A 684 -11.10 28.82 36.17
C GLU A 684 -9.96 28.61 37.20
N PRO A 685 -8.75 28.26 36.73
CA PRO A 685 -7.60 28.12 37.60
C PRO A 685 -7.17 29.49 38.14
N GLN A 686 -6.71 29.50 39.39
CA GLN A 686 -6.13 30.68 40.02
C GLN A 686 -4.91 31.15 39.21
N ALA A 687 -4.92 32.42 38.79
CA ALA A 687 -3.89 32.98 37.92
C ALA A 687 -2.65 33.49 38.68
N ASP A 688 -2.85 34.00 39.91
CA ASP A 688 -1.80 34.55 40.76
C ASP A 688 -1.99 34.16 42.22
N ASP A 689 -0.94 34.25 43.04
CA ASP A 689 -0.97 33.87 44.45
C ASP A 689 -1.94 34.73 45.27
N ILE A 690 -2.59 34.11 46.27
CA ILE A 690 -3.48 34.84 47.18
C ILE A 690 -2.99 34.65 48.60
N THR A 691 -2.62 35.76 49.24
CA THR A 691 -2.25 35.83 50.65
C THR A 691 -3.20 36.76 51.38
N LEU A 692 -3.76 36.28 52.48
CA LEU A 692 -4.61 37.06 53.38
C LEU A 692 -4.03 37.02 54.79
N VAL A 693 -3.96 38.18 55.43
CA VAL A 693 -3.64 38.30 56.86
C VAL A 693 -4.70 39.16 57.53
N VAL A 694 -5.36 38.59 58.55
CA VAL A 694 -6.42 39.26 59.29
C VAL A 694 -6.00 39.41 60.75
N ILE A 695 -6.11 40.62 61.27
CA ILE A 695 -5.74 40.98 62.65
C ILE A 695 -6.96 41.65 63.29
N LYS A 696 -7.39 41.17 64.46
CA LYS A 696 -8.53 41.71 65.19
C LYS A 696 -8.14 42.09 66.61
N MET A 697 -8.51 43.30 67.02
CA MET A 697 -8.34 43.78 68.39
C MET A 697 -9.46 43.24 69.30
N LYS A 698 -9.10 42.69 70.46
CA LYS A 698 -10.04 42.09 71.43
C LYS A 698 -10.74 43.12 72.30
#